data_AF-A0A6A4X623-F1
#
_entry.id   AF-A0A6A4X623-F1
#
_cell.length_a   1.000
_cell.length_b   1.000
_cell.length_c   1.000
_cell.angle_alpha   90.00
_cell.angle_beta   90.00
_cell.angle_gamma   90.00
#
_symmetry.space_group_name_H-M   'P 1'
#
loop_
_entity.id
_entity.type
_entity.pdbx_description
1 polymer ?
#
loop_
_entity_poly.entity_id
_entity_poly.type
_entity_poly.pdbx_seq_one_letter_code
_entity_poly.pdbx_strand_id
1 'polypeptide(L)'
;MYVRAGLPFSVMDGPLLADGDDSTEVCGVRILGQTPIDIINIYRPPIRSTNDEREDRFEPCRLPATRQTLLVGDVNAHHPDWDNNCEEEDAVGARLASWMEDVEWTTLNSGDPTLISYRTGGQTAPDLAACSQELATRASWSRGPDLGSDHLPMVVELRGVSEPPQRRRKTRWAHHKADWLQFRGSCEAALAEPPLPEATVQQLSSRFTAALQEAGKRHIPRGARRDAKPWALHPDVLRAAEERQAARRAVTAEDPSSKTRWINAKKRAAEVEARVSRESFREFVTTELNRPSSVGRVSRMLKKWEGGGDDEHRDGEAMKAGDRLLVSAEAKANAFAHQYATVSRQVRSPKIDRAARERLNRIDRHTCSECQNDRTGCCSAFTEEELAQAIQKTQLRKSPGPDGITPEMLRHLGPVARSALLHLINQSWKTGAVPQEWRSATVVPIPKASKDKRLLSSYRPIALTSCVGKLAERMLLPRLEFLAEERRLIPPEQVGFRAGRSAEDSIGRLVQDVQDGWQKPKRDKRSKRQDGESAQKFLLTAFDFSRAYDVVDHKLLRLKLLESGLPLCLVRWVWGWLRDRRARVEVQGALSKSRMFRAGLPQGSVLSPYLFLLWAADLAEALRAPGTSPYIYADDTAVLCSGNTIEVARGRAQTAADALVAWAHHNKMLVAGEKTQLLVLSQNARDAVRGTIKVAGKTVQAKDTLVLLGIELDRRLQFGAHCRRLRKRVRPRLAHLRRLGGRSWGLDEDALRTVANGYVRGALEHAAAAWLPAAAPSHVELLERELRGAARIITGCPRSTPTHALMAEARLAPMEERGWTLAARLLGRALALPPGDPLRATAEASAPARLASVRGWRERGRLAWEKAGVALPVEPVLPPRIPPWRQTSGVTFRMDVGPLRAGAAAAERERAAALHLASLPQCAVWLWTDGSAAGGVSRGGAGAVLVWPDEETEELRVPAGQLCSSYRAEMVALVTGLETLTQRDRDQDLPIVVCTDSLSAVATLRNGPAAQTSPLGVAAWRAMFALSDNGRKIHVQWVPSHCGVEGNERADRVAREAAELPQDSVPADIRTITRAVARAARDDTVRAWPPGWFRSLMGGRFPPPVAGLDRERAVDVHQLRAGHWSGSRAYLHRIGAVPSVGCEGCRDEGCVAARCPLCNEEPDTPAHVLLRCPALMRLRHSTLGHIHPRLEEVRETSVVAALAAAARRFQSRLAMLP
;
A
#
# COMPACT_ATOMS: atom_id res chain seq x y z
N MET A 1 30.36 -12.99 7.19
CA MET A 1 31.15 -11.82 7.65
C MET A 1 30.31 -10.56 7.85
N TYR A 2 30.51 -9.86 8.98
CA TYR A 2 29.94 -8.52 9.24
C TYR A 2 31.02 -7.46 9.02
N VAL A 3 30.72 -6.44 8.19
CA VAL A 3 31.61 -5.28 8.00
C VAL A 3 30.98 -4.09 8.72
N ARG A 4 31.75 -3.45 9.61
CA ARG A 4 31.28 -2.28 10.38
C ARG A 4 30.82 -1.17 9.43
N ALA A 5 29.63 -0.64 9.68
CA ALA A 5 29.03 0.41 8.85
C ALA A 5 29.97 1.60 8.66
N GLY A 6 30.19 1.96 7.40
CA GLY A 6 31.06 3.06 7.01
C GLY A 6 32.37 2.59 6.37
N LEU A 7 32.93 1.45 6.77
CA LEU A 7 34.15 0.93 6.14
C LEU A 7 33.88 0.59 4.67
N PRO A 8 34.67 1.10 3.71
CA PRO A 8 34.44 0.80 2.33
C PRO A 8 34.89 -0.63 1.98
N PHE A 9 34.03 -1.41 1.32
CA PHE A 9 34.34 -2.80 0.99
C PHE A 9 33.66 -3.29 -0.30
N SER A 10 34.16 -4.39 -0.88
CA SER A 10 33.46 -5.15 -1.92
C SER A 10 33.41 -6.63 -1.54
N VAL A 11 32.28 -7.28 -1.82
CA VAL A 11 32.15 -8.74 -1.69
C VAL A 11 32.96 -9.41 -2.81
N MET A 12 33.70 -10.47 -2.46
CA MET A 12 34.40 -11.30 -3.44
C MET A 12 33.40 -12.30 -4.02
N ASP A 13 33.08 -12.17 -5.31
CA ASP A 13 32.15 -13.06 -6.03
C ASP A 13 32.95 -14.13 -6.79
N GLY A 14 32.77 -15.42 -6.47
CA GLY A 14 33.38 -16.56 -7.16
C GLY A 14 33.40 -17.83 -6.29
N PRO A 15 33.53 -19.04 -6.85
CA PRO A 15 33.77 -20.25 -6.05
C PRO A 15 35.16 -20.14 -5.43
N LEU A 16 35.22 -19.97 -4.11
CA LEU A 16 36.45 -19.99 -3.32
C LEU A 16 36.81 -21.42 -2.86
N LEU A 17 36.07 -22.42 -3.33
CA LEU A 17 36.15 -23.83 -2.99
C LEU A 17 36.17 -24.70 -4.25
N ALA A 18 36.65 -25.93 -4.11
CA ALA A 18 36.63 -26.93 -5.18
C ALA A 18 35.20 -27.36 -5.54
N ASP A 19 35.00 -27.81 -6.78
CA ASP A 19 33.73 -28.39 -7.21
C ASP A 19 33.44 -29.68 -6.42
N GLY A 20 32.40 -29.65 -5.58
CA GLY A 20 31.97 -30.80 -4.79
C GLY A 20 32.39 -30.81 -3.31
N ASP A 21 33.00 -29.74 -2.79
CA ASP A 21 33.05 -29.51 -1.33
C ASP A 21 31.73 -28.85 -0.87
N ASP A 22 30.90 -29.62 -0.18
CA ASP A 22 29.64 -29.18 0.42
C ASP A 22 29.71 -29.04 1.95
N SER A 23 30.91 -29.20 2.52
CA SER A 23 31.17 -29.22 3.95
C SER A 23 31.79 -27.92 4.47
N THR A 24 32.66 -27.29 3.67
CA THR A 24 33.34 -26.05 4.03
C THR A 24 32.53 -24.82 3.61
N GLU A 25 32.45 -23.83 4.48
CA GLU A 25 31.90 -22.51 4.13
C GLU A 25 33.02 -21.48 4.05
N VAL A 26 33.14 -20.80 2.89
CA VAL A 26 34.11 -19.72 2.70
C VAL A 26 33.39 -18.45 2.28
N CYS A 27 33.74 -17.32 2.90
CA CYS A 27 33.30 -16.02 2.44
C CYS A 27 34.45 -15.01 2.43
N GLY A 28 34.49 -14.16 1.41
CA GLY A 28 35.55 -13.18 1.21
C GLY A 28 35.02 -11.76 1.09
N VAL A 29 35.70 -10.81 1.72
CA VAL A 29 35.48 -9.38 1.53
C VAL A 29 36.81 -8.68 1.27
N ARG A 30 36.81 -7.79 0.28
CA ARG A 30 37.93 -6.86 0.05
C ARG A 30 37.64 -5.56 0.77
N ILE A 31 38.46 -5.21 1.74
CA ILE A 31 38.45 -3.89 2.38
C ILE A 31 39.18 -2.90 1.47
N LEU A 32 38.51 -1.81 1.12
CA LEU A 32 38.98 -0.84 0.15
C LEU A 32 39.61 0.35 0.88
N GLY A 33 40.91 0.56 0.68
CA GLY A 33 41.70 1.65 1.27
C GLY A 33 42.84 2.09 0.34
N GLN A 34 43.89 2.72 0.88
CA GLN A 34 45.11 3.04 0.12
C GLN A 34 45.77 1.76 -0.42
N THR A 35 45.83 0.72 0.42
CA THR A 35 46.19 -0.64 0.03
C THR A 35 44.97 -1.53 0.25
N PRO A 36 44.35 -2.10 -0.79
CA PRO A 36 43.24 -3.04 -0.63
C PRO A 36 43.69 -4.32 0.05
N ILE A 37 42.88 -4.84 0.98
CA ILE A 37 43.17 -6.08 1.72
C ILE A 37 42.01 -7.04 1.52
N ASP A 38 42.32 -8.27 1.10
CA ASP A 38 41.36 -9.36 1.02
C ASP A 38 41.29 -10.08 2.34
N ILE A 39 40.10 -10.17 2.93
CA ILE A 39 39.86 -10.93 4.14
C ILE A 39 38.98 -12.12 3.77
N ILE A 40 39.51 -13.31 3.97
CA ILE A 40 38.84 -14.58 3.72
C ILE A 40 38.51 -15.19 5.08
N ASN A 41 37.23 -15.44 5.30
CA ASN A 41 36.76 -16.18 6.47
C ASN A 41 36.40 -17.61 6.07
N ILE A 42 37.00 -18.59 6.73
CA ILE A 42 36.71 -20.01 6.54
C ILE A 42 35.98 -20.57 7.76
N TYR A 43 35.00 -21.42 7.52
CA TYR A 43 34.46 -22.32 8.51
C TYR A 43 34.49 -23.73 7.94
N ARG A 44 35.36 -24.59 8.48
CA ARG A 44 35.39 -26.02 8.17
C ARG A 44 34.89 -26.76 9.41
N PRO A 45 33.74 -27.46 9.37
CA PRO A 45 33.24 -28.18 10.53
C PRO A 45 34.17 -29.35 10.90
N PRO A 46 34.17 -29.81 12.17
CA PRO A 46 34.93 -30.99 12.55
C PRO A 46 34.32 -32.24 11.90
N ILE A 47 35.06 -32.93 11.03
CA ILE A 47 34.67 -34.19 10.39
C ILE A 47 35.37 -35.34 11.13
N ARG A 48 34.59 -36.28 11.70
CA ARG A 48 35.12 -37.36 12.57
C ARG A 48 34.87 -38.74 11.95
N SER A 49 35.91 -39.56 11.85
CA SER A 49 35.88 -40.87 11.20
C SER A 49 34.89 -41.88 11.79
N THR A 50 34.46 -41.73 13.04
CA THR A 50 33.72 -42.78 13.76
C THR A 50 32.19 -42.70 13.68
N ASN A 51 31.58 -41.69 13.03
CA ASN A 51 30.11 -41.58 12.86
C ASN A 51 29.69 -40.42 11.92
N ASP A 52 30.56 -40.00 11.01
CA ASP A 52 30.30 -38.88 10.09
C ASP A 52 30.35 -39.38 8.64
N GLU A 53 29.23 -39.29 7.91
CA GLU A 53 29.12 -39.73 6.50
C GLU A 53 29.70 -38.70 5.51
N ARG A 54 30.14 -37.52 5.99
CA ARG A 54 30.72 -36.46 5.16
C ARG A 54 32.19 -36.78 4.84
N GLU A 55 32.57 -36.67 3.57
CA GLU A 55 33.96 -36.74 3.13
C GLU A 55 34.62 -35.36 3.23
N ASP A 56 35.83 -35.29 3.81
CA ASP A 56 36.63 -34.07 3.83
C ASP A 56 37.26 -33.81 2.45
N ARG A 57 36.70 -32.85 1.71
CA ARG A 57 37.18 -32.43 0.39
C ARG A 57 37.84 -31.05 0.42
N PHE A 58 38.24 -30.58 1.60
CA PHE A 58 38.86 -29.28 1.76
C PHE A 58 40.28 -29.26 1.17
N GLU A 59 40.43 -28.50 0.08
CA GLU A 59 41.70 -28.24 -0.63
C GLU A 59 42.18 -26.79 -0.41
N PRO A 60 43.15 -26.54 0.49
CA PRO A 60 43.68 -25.19 0.75
C PRO A 60 44.20 -24.46 -0.50
N CYS A 61 44.75 -25.20 -1.48
CA CYS A 61 45.30 -24.65 -2.72
C CYS A 61 44.30 -23.89 -3.61
N ARG A 62 42.99 -24.02 -3.35
CA ARG A 62 41.93 -23.27 -4.06
C ARG A 62 41.71 -21.86 -3.48
N LEU A 63 42.25 -21.57 -2.31
CA LEU A 63 42.09 -20.28 -1.66
C LEU A 63 42.92 -19.19 -2.38
N PRO A 64 42.39 -17.96 -2.53
CA PRO A 64 43.12 -16.85 -3.11
C PRO A 64 44.39 -16.50 -2.31
N ALA A 65 45.56 -16.86 -2.83
CA ALA A 65 46.86 -16.55 -2.23
C ALA A 65 47.51 -15.31 -2.86
N THR A 66 47.14 -14.11 -2.40
CA THR A 66 47.78 -12.85 -2.85
C THR A 66 48.61 -12.22 -1.73
N ARG A 67 49.52 -11.30 -2.07
CA ARG A 67 50.37 -10.56 -1.11
C ARG A 67 49.61 -9.63 -0.15
N GLN A 68 48.30 -9.49 -0.31
CA GLN A 68 47.44 -8.64 0.53
C GLN A 68 46.21 -9.43 1.02
N THR A 69 46.33 -10.75 1.16
CA THR A 69 45.27 -11.59 1.70
C THR A 69 45.53 -11.94 3.16
N LEU A 70 44.49 -11.80 3.98
CA LEU A 70 44.37 -12.32 5.33
C LEU A 70 43.34 -13.45 5.35
N LEU A 71 43.77 -14.62 5.76
CA LEU A 71 42.92 -15.77 6.05
C LEU A 71 42.65 -15.83 7.55
N VAL A 72 41.39 -15.93 7.92
CA VAL A 72 40.94 -16.12 9.31
C VAL A 72 39.82 -17.14 9.34
N GLY A 73 39.64 -17.87 10.43
CA GLY A 73 38.48 -18.74 10.55
C GLY A 73 38.61 -19.87 11.54
N ASP A 74 37.50 -20.57 11.74
CA ASP A 74 37.43 -21.83 12.47
C ASP A 74 37.61 -22.96 11.46
N VAL A 75 38.84 -23.48 11.37
CA VAL A 75 39.22 -24.47 10.36
C VAL A 75 39.23 -25.88 10.95
N ASN A 76 39.09 -26.01 12.28
CA ASN A 76 39.20 -27.27 13.01
C ASN A 76 40.47 -28.04 12.61
N ALA A 77 41.61 -27.36 12.61
CA ALA A 77 42.91 -27.90 12.23
C ALA A 77 43.96 -27.63 13.32
N HIS A 78 44.67 -28.68 13.73
CA HIS A 78 45.70 -28.64 14.77
C HIS A 78 47.09 -28.80 14.16
N HIS A 79 48.01 -27.90 14.51
CA HIS A 79 49.42 -27.95 14.10
C HIS A 79 50.28 -27.17 15.11
N PRO A 80 51.53 -27.60 15.40
CA PRO A 80 52.43 -26.91 16.33
C PRO A 80 52.68 -25.43 16.01
N ASP A 81 52.68 -25.05 14.73
CA ASP A 81 52.91 -23.67 14.25
C ASP A 81 51.89 -22.61 14.71
N TRP A 82 50.70 -23.00 15.18
CA TRP A 82 49.67 -22.06 15.65
C TRP A 82 48.94 -22.49 16.93
N ASP A 83 49.28 -23.65 17.48
CA ASP A 83 48.75 -24.18 18.74
C ASP A 83 49.91 -24.66 19.62
N ASN A 84 50.26 -23.88 20.66
CA ASN A 84 51.36 -24.24 21.57
C ASN A 84 51.08 -25.53 22.37
N ASN A 85 49.83 -26.01 22.40
CA ASN A 85 49.43 -27.23 23.09
C ASN A 85 49.31 -28.44 22.14
N CYS A 86 49.69 -28.29 20.87
CA CYS A 86 49.66 -29.34 19.86
C CYS A 86 51.08 -29.90 19.66
N GLU A 87 51.28 -31.17 20.01
CA GLU A 87 52.57 -31.86 19.81
C GLU A 87 52.69 -32.50 18.41
N GLU A 88 51.58 -33.01 17.86
CA GLU A 88 51.51 -33.62 16.52
C GLU A 88 50.39 -32.98 15.70
N GLU A 89 50.65 -32.65 14.43
CA GLU A 89 49.64 -32.11 13.53
C GLU A 89 48.58 -33.13 13.09
N ASP A 90 47.35 -32.65 12.88
CA ASP A 90 46.33 -33.46 12.22
C ASP A 90 46.43 -33.38 10.69
N ALA A 91 45.71 -34.26 9.99
CA ALA A 91 45.75 -34.34 8.53
C ALA A 91 45.31 -33.04 7.82
N VAL A 92 44.57 -32.15 8.48
CA VAL A 92 44.12 -30.86 7.91
C VAL A 92 45.17 -29.79 8.20
N GLY A 93 45.72 -29.78 9.42
CA GLY A 93 46.85 -28.96 9.84
C GLY A 93 48.06 -29.18 8.94
N ALA A 94 48.44 -30.43 8.69
CA ALA A 94 49.51 -30.78 7.77
C ALA A 94 49.28 -30.22 6.34
N ARG A 95 48.05 -30.37 5.80
CA ARG A 95 47.71 -29.83 4.46
C ARG A 95 47.76 -28.30 4.42
N LEU A 96 47.31 -27.64 5.48
CA LEU A 96 47.34 -26.17 5.58
C LEU A 96 48.77 -25.65 5.72
N ALA A 97 49.59 -26.26 6.59
CA ALA A 97 50.98 -25.90 6.79
C ALA A 97 51.78 -26.02 5.48
N SER A 98 51.68 -27.17 4.81
CA SER A 98 52.33 -27.40 3.50
C SER A 98 51.86 -26.40 2.45
N TRP A 99 50.56 -26.12 2.36
CA TRP A 99 50.07 -25.11 1.42
C TRP A 99 50.56 -23.69 1.76
N MET A 100 50.59 -23.31 3.03
CA MET A 100 51.09 -21.99 3.45
C MET A 100 52.57 -21.82 3.11
N GLU A 101 53.37 -22.87 3.26
CA GLU A 101 54.77 -22.87 2.84
C GLU A 101 54.91 -22.67 1.32
N ASP A 102 54.12 -23.40 0.52
CA ASP A 102 54.10 -23.28 -0.96
C ASP A 102 53.76 -21.87 -1.46
N VAL A 103 52.95 -21.11 -0.70
CA VAL A 103 52.52 -19.74 -1.09
C VAL A 103 53.24 -18.62 -0.33
N GLU A 104 54.30 -18.92 0.42
CA GLU A 104 55.07 -17.97 1.25
C GLU A 104 54.20 -17.22 2.28
N TRP A 105 53.30 -17.95 2.94
CA TRP A 105 52.45 -17.43 4.02
C TRP A 105 53.01 -17.81 5.39
N THR A 106 52.58 -17.06 6.40
CA THR A 106 52.96 -17.29 7.79
C THR A 106 51.73 -17.18 8.70
N THR A 107 51.76 -17.92 9.79
CA THR A 107 50.73 -17.89 10.83
C THR A 107 50.86 -16.59 11.63
N LEU A 108 49.73 -16.00 12.00
CA LEU A 108 49.67 -14.83 12.86
C LEU A 108 49.42 -15.21 14.32
N ASN A 109 48.85 -16.38 14.58
CA ASN A 109 48.58 -16.89 15.92
C ASN A 109 49.85 -16.86 16.78
N SER A 110 49.74 -16.41 18.03
CA SER A 110 50.86 -16.49 19.00
C SER A 110 51.02 -17.88 19.64
N GLY A 111 50.23 -18.86 19.20
CA GLY A 111 50.06 -20.15 19.85
C GLY A 111 49.16 -20.16 21.09
N ASP A 112 48.59 -19.00 21.46
CA ASP A 112 47.57 -18.90 22.50
C ASP A 112 46.31 -19.69 22.08
N PRO A 113 45.65 -20.39 23.03
CA PRO A 113 44.47 -21.19 22.73
C PRO A 113 43.30 -20.33 22.26
N THR A 114 42.68 -20.74 21.16
CA THR A 114 41.46 -20.13 20.60
C THR A 114 40.19 -20.92 20.95
N LEU A 115 40.33 -22.14 21.46
CA LEU A 115 39.25 -22.95 22.00
C LEU A 115 39.59 -23.38 23.44
N ILE A 116 38.62 -23.23 24.33
CA ILE A 116 38.67 -23.90 25.64
C ILE A 116 37.63 -25.02 25.62
N SER A 117 38.09 -26.27 25.51
CA SER A 117 37.25 -27.45 25.55
C SER A 117 36.53 -27.50 26.89
N TYR A 118 35.23 -27.27 26.84
CA TYR A 118 34.41 -27.37 28.02
C TYR A 118 34.45 -28.79 28.57
N ARG A 119 34.53 -29.85 27.75
CA ARG A 119 34.47 -31.25 28.23
C ARG A 119 35.69 -31.67 29.04
N THR A 120 36.89 -31.31 28.59
CA THR A 120 38.15 -31.82 29.14
C THR A 120 38.97 -30.75 29.85
N GLY A 121 38.58 -29.47 29.77
CA GLY A 121 39.41 -28.35 30.24
C GLY A 121 40.62 -28.07 29.34
N GLY A 122 40.82 -28.89 28.31
CA GLY A 122 41.91 -28.75 27.34
C GLY A 122 41.80 -27.43 26.58
N GLN A 123 42.95 -26.77 26.44
CA GLN A 123 43.10 -25.53 25.71
C GLN A 123 43.78 -25.88 24.38
N THR A 124 43.14 -25.58 23.27
CA THR A 124 43.66 -25.87 21.92
C THR A 124 43.40 -24.67 21.01
N ALA A 125 44.04 -24.62 19.85
CA ALA A 125 43.86 -23.56 18.87
C ALA A 125 43.42 -24.09 17.49
N PRO A 126 42.16 -24.56 17.35
CA PRO A 126 41.61 -25.01 16.07
C PRO A 126 41.33 -23.87 15.07
N ASP A 127 41.32 -22.61 15.56
CA ASP A 127 41.10 -21.42 14.75
C ASP A 127 42.44 -20.87 14.21
N LEU A 128 42.48 -20.57 12.92
CA LEU A 128 43.68 -20.09 12.22
C LEU A 128 43.52 -18.63 11.79
N ALA A 129 44.55 -17.83 12.02
CA ALA A 129 44.80 -16.57 11.33
C ALA A 129 46.16 -16.65 10.62
N ALA A 130 46.17 -16.46 9.31
CA ALA A 130 47.37 -16.55 8.49
C ALA A 130 47.35 -15.50 7.37
N CYS A 131 48.52 -15.06 6.92
CA CYS A 131 48.63 -14.15 5.78
C CYS A 131 49.99 -14.27 5.10
N SER A 132 50.14 -13.65 3.93
CA SER A 132 51.45 -13.51 3.27
C SER A 132 52.48 -12.85 4.19
N GLN A 133 53.76 -13.23 4.07
CA GLN A 133 54.85 -12.65 4.84
C GLN A 133 54.89 -11.11 4.79
N GLU A 134 54.58 -10.50 3.64
CA GLU A 134 54.53 -9.04 3.49
C GLU A 134 53.47 -8.40 4.40
N LEU A 135 52.25 -8.96 4.43
CA LEU A 135 51.15 -8.46 5.27
C LEU A 135 51.44 -8.69 6.77
N ALA A 136 52.14 -9.78 7.11
CA ALA A 136 52.51 -10.13 8.48
C ALA A 136 53.36 -9.04 9.15
N THR A 137 54.22 -8.34 8.40
CA THR A 137 55.03 -7.21 8.93
C THR A 137 54.18 -6.06 9.48
N ARG A 138 52.90 -5.99 9.11
CA ARG A 138 51.94 -4.95 9.50
C ARG A 138 50.75 -5.49 10.28
N ALA A 139 50.72 -6.79 10.54
CA ALA A 139 49.66 -7.45 11.30
C ALA A 139 50.17 -7.78 12.69
N SER A 140 49.31 -7.61 13.69
CA SER A 140 49.52 -8.19 15.01
C SER A 140 48.28 -8.98 15.40
N TRP A 141 48.49 -10.12 16.03
CA TRP A 141 47.43 -10.96 16.53
C TRP A 141 47.43 -10.93 18.05
N SER A 142 46.25 -11.00 18.64
CA SER A 142 46.09 -11.22 20.07
C SER A 142 44.82 -12.00 20.34
N ARG A 143 44.80 -12.70 21.47
CA ARG A 143 43.59 -13.31 21.99
C ARG A 143 42.69 -12.23 22.58
N GLY A 144 41.48 -12.13 22.04
CA GLY A 144 40.47 -11.17 22.46
C GLY A 144 39.84 -11.49 23.82
N PRO A 145 39.07 -10.54 24.37
CA PRO A 145 38.33 -10.76 25.61
C PRO A 145 37.26 -11.84 25.40
N ASP A 146 37.02 -12.63 26.42
CA ASP A 146 35.99 -13.66 26.40
C ASP A 146 34.58 -13.07 26.18
N LEU A 147 33.93 -13.46 25.08
CA LEU A 147 32.58 -13.03 24.71
C LEU A 147 31.48 -14.01 25.17
N GLY A 148 31.84 -15.03 25.94
CA GLY A 148 30.96 -16.07 26.44
C GLY A 148 30.74 -17.24 25.46
N SER A 149 31.63 -17.45 24.49
CA SER A 149 31.69 -18.66 23.66
C SER A 149 32.70 -19.67 24.19
N ASP A 150 32.62 -20.91 23.71
CA ASP A 150 33.68 -21.92 23.81
C ASP A 150 34.94 -21.53 23.04
N HIS A 151 34.78 -20.86 21.89
CA HIS A 151 35.86 -20.18 21.20
C HIS A 151 36.15 -18.80 21.81
N LEU A 152 37.44 -18.45 21.87
CA LEU A 152 37.94 -17.15 22.24
C LEU A 152 38.18 -16.33 20.96
N PRO A 153 37.82 -15.03 20.94
CA PRO A 153 37.96 -14.26 19.72
C PRO A 153 39.42 -14.10 19.32
N MET A 154 39.73 -14.30 18.05
CA MET A 154 40.98 -13.84 17.46
C MET A 154 40.87 -12.36 17.11
N VAL A 155 41.81 -11.54 17.59
CA VAL A 155 41.88 -10.11 17.27
C VAL A 155 43.12 -9.87 16.42
N VAL A 156 42.92 -9.61 15.13
CA VAL A 156 43.96 -9.19 14.20
C VAL A 156 43.90 -7.69 14.00
N GLU A 157 44.96 -6.98 14.37
CA GLU A 157 45.14 -5.56 14.12
C GLU A 157 46.07 -5.35 12.93
N LEU A 158 45.62 -4.56 11.94
CA LEU A 158 46.40 -4.25 10.75
C LEU A 158 46.78 -2.77 10.74
N ARG A 159 48.08 -2.47 10.77
CA ARG A 159 48.61 -1.10 10.72
C ARG A 159 48.49 -0.52 9.30
N GLY A 160 48.09 0.74 9.19
CA GLY A 160 48.00 1.47 7.91
C GLY A 160 46.66 1.38 7.16
N VAL A 161 45.61 0.79 7.76
CA VAL A 161 44.25 0.87 7.23
C VAL A 161 43.63 2.20 7.68
N SER A 162 43.16 3.01 6.74
CA SER A 162 42.67 4.39 6.96
C SER A 162 41.74 4.54 8.17
N GLU A 163 41.74 5.73 8.79
CA GLU A 163 40.83 6.08 9.89
C GLU A 163 39.37 5.68 9.61
N PRO A 164 38.64 5.22 10.64
CA PRO A 164 37.23 4.86 10.49
C PRO A 164 36.43 6.09 10.03
N PRO A 165 35.63 5.97 8.96
CA PRO A 165 34.90 7.10 8.43
C PRO A 165 33.85 7.61 9.45
N GLN A 166 33.79 8.93 9.62
CA GLN A 166 32.81 9.56 10.48
C GLN A 166 31.38 9.31 9.98
N ARG A 167 30.55 8.67 10.81
CA ARG A 167 29.12 8.46 10.52
C ARG A 167 28.38 9.80 10.56
N ARG A 168 28.04 10.35 9.39
CA ARG A 168 27.19 11.56 9.27
C ARG A 168 25.74 11.26 9.68
N ARG A 169 25.36 11.60 10.91
CA ARG A 169 23.95 11.50 11.37
C ARG A 169 23.16 12.73 10.95
N LYS A 170 22.19 12.57 10.05
CA LYS A 170 21.31 13.66 9.60
C LYS A 170 20.38 14.11 10.73
N THR A 171 20.48 15.37 11.13
CA THR A 171 19.50 15.99 12.03
C THR A 171 18.19 16.21 11.31
N ARG A 172 17.07 15.93 11.97
CA ARG A 172 15.71 16.16 11.43
C ARG A 172 14.96 17.13 12.31
N TRP A 173 14.05 17.90 11.69
CA TRP A 173 13.09 18.72 12.43
C TRP A 173 12.20 17.84 13.31
N ALA A 174 12.10 18.22 14.58
CA ALA A 174 11.22 17.58 15.55
C ALA A 174 9.89 18.36 15.60
N HIS A 175 9.09 18.30 14.52
CA HIS A 175 7.82 19.04 14.40
C HIS A 175 6.81 18.83 15.56
N HIS A 176 6.92 17.73 16.30
CA HIS A 176 6.09 17.46 17.48
C HIS A 176 6.51 18.25 18.74
N LYS A 177 7.68 18.91 18.71
CA LYS A 177 8.21 19.79 19.76
C LYS A 177 8.28 21.25 19.31
N ALA A 178 7.65 21.57 18.17
CA ALA A 178 7.69 22.92 17.61
C ALA A 178 6.78 23.86 18.41
N ASP A 179 7.24 25.08 18.66
CA ASP A 179 6.38 26.17 19.08
C ASP A 179 5.74 26.80 17.84
N TRP A 180 4.56 26.29 17.47
CA TRP A 180 3.86 26.75 16.28
C TRP A 180 3.27 28.16 16.43
N LEU A 181 3.04 28.62 17.66
CA LEU A 181 2.51 29.96 17.91
C LEU A 181 3.61 31.00 17.63
N GLN A 182 4.80 30.80 18.20
CA GLN A 182 5.94 31.69 17.98
C GLN A 182 6.50 31.59 16.56
N PHE A 183 6.52 30.38 15.98
CA PHE A 183 6.83 30.19 14.57
C PHE A 183 5.92 31.05 13.68
N ARG A 184 4.60 30.98 13.91
CA ARG A 184 3.63 31.80 13.19
C ARG A 184 3.89 33.28 13.38
N GLY A 185 3.99 33.76 14.63
CA GLY A 185 4.23 35.17 14.93
C GLY A 185 5.48 35.72 14.24
N SER A 186 6.58 34.95 14.23
CA SER A 186 7.82 35.34 13.54
C SER A 186 7.66 35.42 12.02
N CYS A 187 6.88 34.50 11.41
CA CYS A 187 6.60 34.56 9.97
C CYS A 187 5.72 35.76 9.62
N GLU A 188 4.69 36.04 10.42
CA GLU A 188 3.79 37.19 10.23
C GLU A 188 4.58 38.50 10.31
N ALA A 189 5.43 38.67 11.32
CA ALA A 189 6.26 39.86 11.48
C ALA A 189 7.23 40.06 10.30
N ALA A 190 7.94 39.01 9.87
CA ALA A 190 8.89 39.09 8.76
C ALA A 190 8.23 39.36 7.39
N LEU A 191 6.95 39.04 7.24
CA LEU A 191 6.18 39.19 6.00
C LEU A 191 5.12 40.29 6.08
N ALA A 192 5.08 41.07 7.17
CA ALA A 192 4.13 42.16 7.36
C ALA A 192 4.31 43.30 6.36
N GLU A 193 5.57 43.68 6.09
CA GLU A 193 5.86 44.73 5.11
C GLU A 193 5.54 44.24 3.69
N PRO A 194 4.82 45.01 2.87
CA PRO A 194 4.59 44.62 1.48
C PRO A 194 5.93 44.54 0.71
N PRO A 195 6.07 43.62 -0.26
CA PRO A 195 7.24 43.62 -1.13
C PRO A 195 7.27 44.87 -2.00
N LEU A 196 8.45 45.19 -2.53
CA LEU A 196 8.59 46.27 -3.53
C LEU A 196 7.65 46.02 -4.72
N PRO A 197 7.00 47.06 -5.28
CA PRO A 197 6.04 46.89 -6.39
C PRO A 197 6.60 46.15 -7.60
N GLU A 198 7.90 46.31 -7.89
CA GLU A 198 8.60 45.68 -9.01
C GLU A 198 9.35 44.39 -8.61
N ALA A 199 9.10 43.86 -7.41
CA ALA A 199 9.78 42.65 -6.95
C ALA A 199 9.55 41.48 -7.91
N THR A 200 10.64 40.94 -8.43
CA THR A 200 10.60 39.75 -9.28
C THR A 200 10.09 38.55 -8.50
N VAL A 201 9.51 37.59 -9.20
CA VAL A 201 9.06 36.30 -8.63
C VAL A 201 10.20 35.59 -7.87
N GLN A 202 11.44 35.75 -8.32
CA GLN A 202 12.62 35.22 -7.63
C GLN A 202 12.86 35.91 -6.28
N GLN A 203 12.82 37.24 -6.22
CA GLN A 203 12.98 38.00 -4.98
C GLN A 203 11.87 37.69 -3.97
N LEU A 204 10.62 37.58 -4.42
CA LEU A 204 9.49 37.18 -3.58
C LEU A 204 9.71 35.77 -2.97
N SER A 205 10.18 34.82 -3.78
CA SER A 205 10.48 33.44 -3.33
C SER A 205 11.63 33.41 -2.31
N SER A 206 12.71 34.14 -2.57
CA SER A 206 13.85 34.23 -1.66
C SER A 206 13.46 34.86 -0.32
N ARG A 207 12.68 35.96 -0.35
CA ARG A 207 12.15 36.61 0.86
C ARG A 207 11.28 35.65 1.68
N PHE A 208 10.32 34.99 1.04
CA PHE A 208 9.43 34.04 1.71
C PHE A 208 10.19 32.85 2.31
N THR A 209 11.11 32.27 1.55
CA THR A 209 11.91 31.13 2.00
C THR A 209 12.80 31.50 3.19
N ALA A 210 13.44 32.68 3.15
CA ALA A 210 14.28 33.17 4.23
C ALA A 210 13.49 33.35 5.54
N ALA A 211 12.29 33.95 5.47
CA ALA A 211 11.42 34.15 6.61
C ALA A 211 11.06 32.82 7.32
N LEU A 212 10.62 31.82 6.55
CA LEU A 212 10.24 30.51 7.10
C LEU A 212 11.45 29.74 7.63
N GLN A 213 12.61 29.81 6.96
CA GLN A 213 13.82 29.14 7.44
C GLN A 213 14.28 29.73 8.78
N GLU A 214 14.26 31.05 8.92
CA GLU A 214 14.68 31.72 10.14
C GLU A 214 13.73 31.44 11.31
N ALA A 215 12.41 31.56 11.08
CA ALA A 215 11.40 31.17 12.06
C ALA A 215 11.52 29.68 12.43
N GLY A 216 11.77 28.81 11.44
CA GLY A 216 11.95 27.38 11.65
C GLY A 216 13.16 27.06 12.53
N LYS A 217 14.31 27.71 12.29
CA LYS A 217 15.53 27.51 13.10
C LYS A 217 15.31 27.91 14.57
N ARG A 218 14.58 29.00 14.82
CA ARG A 218 14.33 29.52 16.17
C ARG A 218 13.34 28.67 16.95
N HIS A 219 12.28 28.20 16.29
CA HIS A 219 11.08 27.66 16.98
C HIS A 219 10.82 26.17 16.76
N ILE A 220 11.63 25.50 15.94
CA ILE A 220 11.49 24.05 15.67
C ILE A 220 12.78 23.33 16.03
N PRO A 221 12.80 22.52 17.11
CA PRO A 221 14.01 21.79 17.51
C PRO A 221 14.50 20.81 16.43
N ARG A 222 15.82 20.56 16.38
CA ARG A 222 16.44 19.57 15.49
C ARG A 222 17.27 18.56 16.28
N GLY A 223 17.24 17.30 15.87
CA GLY A 223 18.06 16.26 16.52
C GLY A 223 18.20 14.99 15.68
N ALA A 224 19.08 14.09 16.13
CA ALA A 224 19.25 12.74 15.58
C ALA A 224 18.77 11.70 16.62
N ARG A 225 18.09 10.64 16.18
CA ARG A 225 17.70 9.53 17.07
C ARG A 225 18.90 8.61 17.32
N ARG A 226 19.04 8.09 18.55
CA ARG A 226 19.95 6.98 18.89
C ARG A 226 19.28 5.64 18.54
N ASP A 227 20.08 4.67 18.12
CA ASP A 227 19.63 3.33 17.70
C ASP A 227 19.62 2.34 18.88
N ALA A 228 19.03 2.69 20.05
CA ALA A 228 19.03 1.80 21.21
C ALA A 228 17.87 0.78 21.15
N LYS A 229 18.16 -0.48 21.51
CA LYS A 229 17.13 -1.51 21.72
C LYS A 229 16.32 -1.15 22.99
N PRO A 230 14.99 -1.05 22.93
CA PRO A 230 14.19 -0.58 24.07
C PRO A 230 14.33 -1.43 25.35
N TRP A 231 14.56 -2.75 25.21
CA TRP A 231 14.64 -3.70 26.32
C TRP A 231 16.06 -3.96 26.84
N ALA A 232 17.10 -3.41 26.20
CA ALA A 232 18.49 -3.72 26.54
C ALA A 232 18.93 -3.22 27.94
N LEU A 233 18.16 -2.31 28.53
CA LEU A 233 18.38 -1.77 29.87
C LEU A 233 17.43 -2.38 30.92
N HIS A 234 16.75 -3.48 30.60
CA HIS A 234 15.86 -4.13 31.55
C HIS A 234 16.66 -4.75 32.72
N PRO A 235 16.25 -4.55 33.99
CA PRO A 235 17.01 -5.02 35.16
C PRO A 235 17.38 -6.50 35.13
N ASP A 236 16.44 -7.38 34.74
CA ASP A 236 16.71 -8.82 34.62
C ASP A 236 17.80 -9.15 33.59
N VAL A 237 17.84 -8.42 32.46
CA VAL A 237 18.84 -8.64 31.42
C VAL A 237 20.22 -8.21 31.91
N LEU A 238 20.28 -7.08 32.62
CA LEU A 238 21.51 -6.60 33.24
C LEU A 238 22.02 -7.58 34.31
N ARG A 239 21.14 -8.03 35.21
CA ARG A 239 21.49 -9.00 36.27
C ARG A 239 21.93 -10.35 35.70
N ALA A 240 21.22 -10.89 34.72
CA ALA A 240 21.60 -12.16 34.10
C ALA A 240 22.92 -12.03 33.32
N ALA A 241 23.22 -10.87 32.74
CA ALA A 241 24.51 -10.60 32.13
C ALA A 241 25.65 -10.54 33.17
N GLU A 242 25.41 -9.90 34.32
CA GLU A 242 26.34 -9.86 35.47
C GLU A 242 26.59 -11.26 36.06
N GLU A 243 25.53 -12.03 36.34
CA GLU A 243 25.59 -13.42 36.82
C GLU A 243 26.40 -14.30 35.86
N ARG A 244 26.15 -14.18 34.55
CA ARG A 244 26.91 -14.90 33.51
C ARG A 244 28.40 -14.53 33.54
N GLN A 245 28.72 -13.25 33.67
CA GLN A 245 30.11 -12.78 33.74
C GLN A 245 30.80 -13.27 35.03
N ALA A 246 30.12 -13.23 36.18
CA ALA A 246 30.65 -13.69 37.45
C ALA A 246 30.87 -15.21 37.44
N ALA A 247 29.89 -15.99 36.97
CA ALA A 247 29.99 -17.45 36.85
C ALA A 247 31.12 -17.86 35.90
N ARG A 248 31.38 -17.06 34.85
CA ARG A 248 32.51 -17.30 33.95
C ARG A 248 33.86 -17.07 34.61
N ARG A 249 34.01 -15.98 35.37
CA ARG A 249 35.26 -15.69 36.12
C ARG A 249 35.60 -16.76 37.15
N ALA A 250 34.59 -17.50 37.63
CA ALA A 250 34.75 -18.55 38.64
C ALA A 250 35.00 -19.96 38.05
N VAL A 251 35.16 -20.12 36.72
CA VAL A 251 35.42 -21.43 36.11
C VAL A 251 36.88 -21.83 36.34
N THR A 252 37.11 -22.99 36.94
CA THR A 252 38.45 -23.58 37.16
C THR A 252 38.50 -25.03 36.66
N ALA A 253 39.69 -25.50 36.29
CA ALA A 253 39.90 -26.89 35.83
C ALA A 253 39.64 -27.94 36.92
N GLU A 254 39.81 -27.54 38.19
CA GLU A 254 39.74 -28.39 39.38
C GLU A 254 38.32 -28.58 39.93
N ASP A 255 37.36 -27.71 39.56
CA ASP A 255 35.96 -27.79 39.98
C ASP A 255 35.02 -27.98 38.77
N PRO A 256 34.68 -29.23 38.40
CA PRO A 256 33.71 -29.51 37.34
C PRO A 256 32.33 -28.88 37.54
N SER A 257 31.95 -28.51 38.78
CA SER A 257 30.67 -27.88 39.08
C SER A 257 30.63 -26.37 38.72
N SER A 258 31.78 -25.69 38.74
CA SER A 258 31.93 -24.28 38.29
C SER A 258 31.52 -24.09 36.83
N LYS A 259 31.90 -25.05 35.98
CA LYS A 259 31.52 -25.14 34.57
C LYS A 259 30.02 -25.31 34.39
N THR A 260 29.39 -26.19 35.17
CA THR A 260 27.93 -26.38 35.14
C THR A 260 27.20 -25.09 35.54
N ARG A 261 27.71 -24.36 36.54
CA ARG A 261 27.18 -23.04 36.93
C ARG A 261 27.27 -22.02 35.79
N TRP A 262 28.40 -21.94 35.09
CA TRP A 262 28.56 -21.03 33.94
C TRP A 262 27.65 -21.38 32.76
N ILE A 263 27.55 -22.66 32.37
CA ILE A 263 26.66 -23.11 31.29
C ILE A 263 25.21 -22.77 31.63
N ASN A 264 24.79 -22.99 32.88
CA ASN A 264 23.46 -22.64 33.35
C ASN A 264 23.25 -21.12 33.35
N ALA A 265 24.23 -20.31 33.76
CA ALA A 265 24.14 -18.85 33.72
C ALA A 265 24.09 -18.30 32.28
N LYS A 266 24.83 -18.90 31.33
CA LYS A 266 24.79 -18.56 29.90
C LYS A 266 23.41 -18.88 29.30
N LYS A 267 22.87 -20.07 29.56
CA LYS A 267 21.51 -20.46 29.15
C LYS A 267 20.48 -19.51 29.73
N ARG A 268 20.54 -19.24 31.03
CA ARG A 268 19.67 -18.31 31.74
C ARG A 268 19.71 -16.91 31.15
N ALA A 269 20.90 -16.35 30.87
CA ALA A 269 21.01 -15.02 30.27
C ALA A 269 20.34 -14.94 28.89
N ALA A 270 20.55 -15.94 28.04
CA ALA A 270 19.89 -16.03 26.73
C ALA A 270 18.36 -16.19 26.86
N GLU A 271 17.91 -17.04 27.78
CA GLU A 271 16.49 -17.25 28.08
C GLU A 271 15.83 -15.97 28.61
N VAL A 272 16.49 -15.25 29.52
CA VAL A 272 16.01 -13.97 30.08
C VAL A 272 15.95 -12.90 29.00
N GLU A 273 16.99 -12.75 28.17
CA GLU A 273 16.99 -11.80 27.05
C GLU A 273 15.85 -12.10 26.06
N ALA A 274 15.68 -13.36 25.68
CA ALA A 274 14.60 -13.80 24.79
C ALA A 274 13.22 -13.57 25.42
N ARG A 275 13.05 -13.89 26.70
CA ARG A 275 11.82 -13.67 27.46
C ARG A 275 11.47 -12.18 27.51
N VAL A 276 12.37 -11.33 28.00
CA VAL A 276 12.14 -9.88 28.19
C VAL A 276 11.91 -9.19 26.84
N SER A 277 12.69 -9.53 25.82
CA SER A 277 12.49 -9.00 24.45
C SER A 277 11.10 -9.36 23.92
N ARG A 278 10.65 -10.61 24.14
CA ARG A 278 9.32 -11.08 23.75
C ARG A 278 8.22 -10.39 24.55
N GLU A 279 8.35 -10.29 25.87
CA GLU A 279 7.39 -9.62 26.76
C GLU A 279 7.25 -8.14 26.41
N SER A 280 8.36 -7.42 26.27
CA SER A 280 8.37 -6.01 25.85
C SER A 280 7.71 -5.82 24.47
N PHE A 281 7.94 -6.74 23.53
CA PHE A 281 7.27 -6.70 22.24
C PHE A 281 5.75 -6.97 22.36
N ARG A 282 5.35 -7.95 23.18
CA ARG A 282 3.93 -8.27 23.42
C ARG A 282 3.20 -7.08 24.05
N GLU A 283 3.80 -6.47 25.07
CA GLU A 283 3.28 -5.29 25.73
C GLU A 283 3.16 -4.12 24.74
N PHE A 284 4.18 -3.87 23.92
CA PHE A 284 4.11 -2.86 22.86
C PHE A 284 2.96 -3.11 21.89
N VAL A 285 2.73 -4.36 21.46
CA VAL A 285 1.61 -4.68 20.57
C VAL A 285 0.26 -4.44 21.27
N THR A 286 0.10 -4.94 22.49
CA THR A 286 -1.17 -4.86 23.23
C THR A 286 -1.52 -3.43 23.67
N THR A 287 -0.54 -2.61 24.04
CA THR A 287 -0.78 -1.26 24.60
C THR A 287 -0.66 -0.15 23.56
N GLU A 288 0.38 -0.18 22.71
CA GLU A 288 0.67 0.92 21.78
C GLU A 288 0.01 0.73 20.42
N LEU A 289 -0.08 -0.51 19.92
CA LEU A 289 -0.58 -0.79 18.58
C LEU A 289 -2.09 -0.92 18.48
N ASN A 290 -2.79 -1.23 19.58
CA ASN A 290 -4.26 -1.23 19.65
C ASN A 290 -4.87 0.19 19.65
N ARG A 291 -4.07 1.24 19.86
CA ARG A 291 -4.57 2.61 19.77
C ARG A 291 -5.08 2.90 18.35
N PRO A 292 -6.26 3.51 18.15
CA PRO A 292 -6.81 3.79 16.81
C PRO A 292 -5.84 4.57 15.89
N SER A 293 -5.00 5.44 16.46
CA SER A 293 -4.00 6.22 15.73
C SER A 293 -2.78 5.41 15.23
N SER A 294 -2.63 4.15 15.67
CA SER A 294 -1.47 3.31 15.41
C SER A 294 -1.59 2.42 14.16
N VAL A 295 -2.73 2.37 13.46
CA VAL A 295 -2.91 1.54 12.23
C VAL A 295 -1.82 1.83 11.18
N GLY A 296 -1.45 3.10 10.99
CA GLY A 296 -0.36 3.50 10.09
C GLY A 296 1.05 3.13 10.61
N ARG A 297 1.22 2.95 11.92
CA ARG A 297 2.46 2.43 12.55
C ARG A 297 2.57 0.92 12.31
N VAL A 298 1.49 0.17 12.53
CA VAL A 298 1.40 -1.27 12.23
C VAL A 298 1.74 -1.53 10.76
N SER A 299 1.11 -0.80 9.84
CA SER A 299 1.37 -0.94 8.40
C SER A 299 2.84 -0.70 8.01
N ARG A 300 3.53 0.25 8.64
CA ARG A 300 4.96 0.50 8.40
C ARG A 300 5.84 -0.61 8.95
N MET A 301 5.51 -1.15 10.11
CA MET A 301 6.24 -2.27 10.72
C MET A 301 6.13 -3.52 9.84
N LEU A 302 4.92 -3.85 9.37
CA LEU A 302 4.67 -4.95 8.46
C LEU A 302 5.47 -4.81 7.15
N LYS A 303 5.48 -3.62 6.54
CA LYS A 303 6.30 -3.36 5.33
C LYS A 303 7.80 -3.53 5.56
N LYS A 304 8.32 -3.18 6.74
CA LYS A 304 9.72 -3.42 7.08
C LYS A 304 10.02 -4.91 7.17
N TRP A 305 9.12 -5.70 7.75
CA TRP A 305 9.29 -7.15 7.79
C TRP A 305 9.19 -7.81 6.40
N GLU A 306 8.41 -7.26 5.47
CA GLU A 306 8.40 -7.74 4.07
C GLU A 306 9.73 -7.56 3.35
N GLY A 307 10.45 -6.48 3.64
CA GLY A 307 11.70 -6.12 2.98
C GLY A 307 12.96 -6.49 3.77
N GLY A 308 12.82 -7.06 4.96
CA GLY A 308 13.92 -7.31 5.91
C GLY A 308 14.78 -8.53 5.59
N GLY A 309 15.05 -8.81 4.32
CA GLY A 309 16.06 -9.78 3.91
C GLY A 309 17.45 -9.13 3.80
N ASP A 310 18.50 -9.95 3.81
CA ASP A 310 19.92 -9.56 3.72
C ASP A 310 20.33 -8.88 2.39
N ASP A 311 19.36 -8.63 1.50
CA ASP A 311 19.56 -8.05 0.16
C ASP A 311 19.79 -6.53 0.15
N GLU A 312 19.87 -5.82 1.28
CA GLU A 312 20.11 -4.35 1.28
C GLU A 312 21.55 -3.99 0.88
N HIS A 313 21.72 -2.98 0.02
CA HIS A 313 23.05 -2.42 -0.25
C HIS A 313 23.60 -1.84 1.05
N ARG A 314 24.68 -2.43 1.54
CA ARG A 314 25.19 -2.16 2.89
C ARG A 314 25.94 -0.85 2.94
N ASP A 315 25.91 -0.19 4.11
CA ASP A 315 26.68 1.03 4.31
C ASP A 315 28.18 0.77 4.15
N GLY A 316 28.81 1.43 3.18
CA GLY A 316 30.22 1.21 2.81
C GLY A 316 30.44 0.26 1.61
N GLU A 317 29.45 -0.54 1.22
CA GLU A 317 29.59 -1.47 0.09
C GLU A 317 29.82 -0.71 -1.22
N ALA A 318 30.80 -1.12 -2.03
CA ALA A 318 31.15 -0.46 -3.27
C ALA A 318 30.12 -0.72 -4.39
N MET A 319 30.02 0.21 -5.33
CA MET A 319 29.17 0.09 -6.52
C MET A 319 30.01 0.02 -7.79
N LYS A 320 29.49 -0.58 -8.85
CA LYS A 320 30.15 -0.60 -10.18
C LYS A 320 29.49 0.40 -11.13
N ALA A 321 30.32 1.13 -11.88
CA ALA A 321 29.91 1.99 -12.97
C ALA A 321 30.79 1.74 -14.20
N GLY A 322 30.36 0.79 -15.06
CA GLY A 322 31.26 0.16 -16.02
C GLY A 322 32.35 -0.61 -15.27
N ASP A 323 33.60 -0.44 -15.69
CA ASP A 323 34.76 -1.08 -15.07
C ASP A 323 35.26 -0.33 -13.81
N ARG A 324 34.69 0.84 -13.52
CA ARG A 324 35.10 1.66 -12.38
C ARG A 324 34.35 1.27 -11.11
N LEU A 325 35.10 1.03 -10.04
CA LEU A 325 34.58 0.84 -8.68
C LEU A 325 34.34 2.19 -7.98
N LEU A 326 33.15 2.36 -7.42
CA LEU A 326 32.69 3.56 -6.72
C LEU A 326 32.62 3.27 -5.22
N VAL A 327 33.54 3.87 -4.48
CA VAL A 327 33.79 3.56 -3.07
C VAL A 327 33.16 4.62 -2.16
N SER A 328 33.56 5.88 -2.31
CA SER A 328 33.05 6.98 -1.48
C SER A 328 31.60 7.35 -1.80
N ALA A 329 30.86 7.80 -0.77
CA ALA A 329 29.49 8.29 -0.94
C ALA A 329 29.40 9.45 -1.94
N GLU A 330 30.41 10.33 -1.98
CA GLU A 330 30.50 11.42 -2.95
C GLU A 330 30.73 10.90 -4.39
N ALA A 331 31.62 9.93 -4.59
CA ALA A 331 31.86 9.34 -5.91
C ALA A 331 30.59 8.66 -6.43
N LYS A 332 29.89 7.91 -5.56
CA LYS A 332 28.57 7.31 -5.86
C LYS A 332 27.55 8.39 -6.24
N ALA A 333 27.41 9.45 -5.43
CA ALA A 333 26.48 10.54 -5.70
C ALA A 333 26.76 11.25 -7.04
N ASN A 334 28.03 11.55 -7.33
CA ASN A 334 28.45 12.15 -8.60
C ASN A 334 28.20 11.24 -9.80
N ALA A 335 28.43 9.93 -9.67
CA ALA A 335 28.16 8.96 -10.72
C ALA A 335 26.66 8.84 -11.01
N PHE A 336 25.81 8.76 -9.97
CA PHE A 336 24.36 8.82 -10.14
C PHE A 336 23.92 10.11 -10.82
N ALA A 337 24.41 11.26 -10.36
CA ALA A 337 24.06 12.55 -10.95
C ALA A 337 24.48 12.62 -12.43
N HIS A 338 25.64 12.07 -12.76
CA HIS A 338 26.09 11.95 -14.14
C HIS A 338 25.16 11.07 -14.96
N GLN A 339 24.87 9.86 -14.49
CA GLN A 339 24.01 8.92 -15.20
C GLN A 339 22.63 9.52 -15.46
N TYR A 340 21.97 10.05 -14.43
CA TYR A 340 20.63 10.63 -14.55
C TYR A 340 20.61 11.85 -15.48
N ALA A 341 21.60 12.74 -15.36
CA ALA A 341 21.70 13.89 -16.27
C ALA A 341 21.99 13.46 -17.73
N THR A 342 22.72 12.36 -17.94
CA THR A 342 22.97 11.80 -19.27
C THR A 342 21.73 11.17 -19.88
N VAL A 343 20.86 10.52 -19.07
CA VAL A 343 19.54 10.06 -19.53
C VAL A 343 18.66 11.24 -19.94
N SER A 344 18.61 12.29 -19.11
CA SER A 344 17.77 13.47 -19.33
C SER A 344 18.42 14.52 -20.23
N ARG A 345 19.16 14.09 -21.25
CA ARG A 345 19.66 14.96 -22.33
C ARG A 345 18.63 15.09 -23.42
N GLN A 346 18.63 16.23 -24.11
CA GLN A 346 17.81 16.40 -25.30
C GLN A 346 18.38 15.57 -26.44
N VAL A 347 17.59 14.62 -26.95
CA VAL A 347 17.93 13.83 -28.13
C VAL A 347 17.80 14.75 -29.36
N ARG A 348 18.89 14.90 -30.12
CA ARG A 348 18.91 15.70 -31.35
C ARG A 348 18.41 14.85 -32.51
N SER A 349 17.43 15.36 -33.24
CA SER A 349 16.95 14.78 -34.49
C SER A 349 16.63 15.93 -35.44
N PRO A 350 17.56 16.30 -36.35
CA PRO A 350 17.43 17.54 -37.14
C PRO A 350 16.11 17.68 -37.89
N LYS A 351 15.58 16.57 -38.45
CA LYS A 351 14.31 16.55 -39.16
C LYS A 351 13.12 16.83 -38.22
N ILE A 352 13.04 16.12 -37.09
CA ILE A 352 11.97 16.30 -36.09
C ILE A 352 12.07 17.69 -35.44
N ASP A 353 13.29 18.13 -35.10
CA ASP A 353 13.56 19.41 -34.48
C ASP A 353 13.17 20.60 -35.37
N ARG A 354 13.45 20.49 -36.68
CA ARG A 354 13.06 21.50 -37.67
C ARG A 354 11.54 21.58 -37.81
N ALA A 355 10.89 20.44 -38.04
CA ALA A 355 9.43 20.39 -38.17
C ALA A 355 8.70 20.88 -36.92
N ALA A 356 9.19 20.51 -35.73
CA ALA A 356 8.63 21.00 -34.46
C ALA A 356 8.80 22.51 -34.31
N ARG A 357 9.95 23.07 -34.71
CA ARG A 357 10.21 24.52 -34.68
C ARG A 357 9.28 25.26 -35.64
N GLU A 358 9.13 24.79 -36.87
CA GLU A 358 8.22 25.39 -37.85
C GLU A 358 6.77 25.41 -37.35
N ARG A 359 6.29 24.30 -36.77
CA ARG A 359 4.96 24.22 -36.14
C ARG A 359 4.83 25.16 -34.96
N LEU A 360 5.82 25.19 -34.06
CA LEU A 360 5.85 26.12 -32.93
C LEU A 360 5.76 27.57 -33.42
N ASN A 361 6.52 27.95 -34.43
CA ASN A 361 6.51 29.32 -34.97
C ASN A 361 5.15 29.69 -35.59
N ARG A 362 4.46 28.74 -36.24
CA ARG A 362 3.09 28.97 -36.75
C ARG A 362 2.05 29.13 -35.65
N ILE A 363 2.26 28.48 -34.51
CA ILE A 363 1.33 28.46 -33.39
C ILE A 363 1.70 29.50 -32.33
N ASP A 364 2.90 30.10 -32.35
CA ASP A 364 3.39 30.95 -31.27
C ASP A 364 2.49 32.18 -31.11
N ARG A 365 1.52 32.02 -30.23
CA ARG A 365 0.51 33.02 -29.92
C ARG A 365 1.15 33.94 -28.89
N HIS A 366 1.21 35.23 -29.20
CA HIS A 366 1.52 36.24 -28.18
C HIS A 366 0.35 36.42 -27.20
N THR A 367 -0.87 36.12 -27.66
CA THR A 367 -2.14 36.31 -26.94
C THR A 367 -2.78 34.96 -26.59
N CYS A 368 -3.18 34.80 -25.33
CA CYS A 368 -3.91 33.60 -24.90
C CYS A 368 -5.31 33.58 -25.53
N SER A 369 -5.70 32.50 -26.22
CA SER A 369 -7.05 32.38 -26.81
C SER A 369 -8.17 32.50 -25.76
N GLU A 370 -7.89 32.03 -24.54
CA GLU A 370 -8.95 31.85 -23.53
C GLU A 370 -9.26 33.10 -22.73
N CYS A 371 -8.26 33.93 -22.46
CA CYS A 371 -8.44 35.14 -21.66
C CYS A 371 -8.02 36.40 -22.39
N GLN A 372 -7.53 36.30 -23.62
CA GLN A 372 -6.99 37.43 -24.38
C GLN A 372 -5.89 38.22 -23.63
N ASN A 373 -5.22 37.56 -22.68
CA ASN A 373 -4.28 38.10 -21.69
C ASN A 373 -4.89 38.89 -20.51
N ASP A 374 -6.22 39.01 -20.43
CA ASP A 374 -6.96 39.68 -19.34
C ASP A 374 -7.04 38.84 -18.05
N ARG A 375 -6.57 37.59 -18.09
CA ARG A 375 -6.56 36.68 -16.93
C ARG A 375 -7.95 36.46 -16.33
N THR A 376 -8.88 36.04 -17.18
CA THR A 376 -10.24 35.63 -16.80
C THR A 376 -10.40 34.11 -16.84
N GLY A 377 -11.49 33.60 -16.26
CA GLY A 377 -11.83 32.17 -16.26
C GLY A 377 -10.68 31.29 -15.74
N CYS A 378 -10.29 30.28 -16.52
CA CYS A 378 -9.20 29.36 -16.14
C CYS A 378 -7.84 30.05 -15.94
N CYS A 379 -7.66 31.25 -16.49
CA CYS A 379 -6.44 32.03 -16.43
C CYS A 379 -6.41 33.05 -15.28
N SER A 380 -7.48 33.13 -14.49
CA SER A 380 -7.60 34.06 -13.35
C SER A 380 -6.53 33.86 -12.28
N ALA A 381 -6.35 34.86 -11.43
CA ALA A 381 -5.56 34.70 -10.22
C ALA A 381 -6.14 33.57 -9.35
N PHE A 382 -5.26 32.89 -8.61
CA PHE A 382 -5.68 31.95 -7.59
C PHE A 382 -6.26 32.68 -6.38
N THR A 383 -7.25 32.06 -5.75
CA THR A 383 -7.90 32.59 -4.54
C THR A 383 -7.28 32.03 -3.26
N GLU A 384 -7.55 32.68 -2.12
CA GLU A 384 -7.19 32.15 -0.80
C GLU A 384 -7.87 30.81 -0.51
N GLU A 385 -9.08 30.59 -1.04
CA GLU A 385 -9.80 29.32 -0.95
C GLU A 385 -9.04 28.20 -1.67
N GLU A 386 -8.57 28.44 -2.90
CA GLU A 386 -7.75 27.48 -3.66
C GLU A 386 -6.45 27.16 -2.89
N LEU A 387 -5.80 28.18 -2.30
CA LEU A 387 -4.59 28.00 -1.49
C LEU A 387 -4.86 27.19 -0.22
N ALA A 388 -5.90 27.52 0.53
CA ALA A 388 -6.28 26.83 1.75
C ALA A 388 -6.58 25.34 1.48
N GLN A 389 -7.32 25.04 0.41
CA GLN A 389 -7.58 23.67 -0.02
C GLN A 389 -6.30 22.93 -0.42
N ALA A 390 -5.39 23.60 -1.16
CA ALA A 390 -4.11 23.01 -1.56
C ALA A 390 -3.19 22.72 -0.35
N ILE A 391 -3.14 23.63 0.63
CA ILE A 391 -2.43 23.42 1.91
C ILE A 391 -3.06 22.24 2.64
N GLN A 392 -4.40 22.17 2.70
CA GLN A 392 -5.12 21.11 3.38
C GLN A 392 -4.82 19.72 2.80
N LYS A 393 -4.75 19.62 1.48
CA LYS A 393 -4.42 18.40 0.73
C LYS A 393 -2.93 18.03 0.79
N THR A 394 -2.06 18.90 1.30
CA THR A 394 -0.62 18.62 1.37
C THR A 394 -0.32 17.56 2.43
N GLN A 395 0.31 16.46 2.00
CA GLN A 395 0.71 15.36 2.89
C GLN A 395 1.84 15.78 3.83
N LEU A 396 1.65 15.60 5.13
CA LEU A 396 2.64 15.88 6.16
C LEU A 396 3.70 14.75 6.25
N ARG A 397 4.79 15.01 6.98
CA ARG A 397 5.93 14.10 7.22
C ARG A 397 6.64 13.66 5.94
N LYS A 398 6.65 14.54 4.93
CA LYS A 398 7.41 14.35 3.68
C LYS A 398 8.74 15.07 3.77
N SER A 399 9.73 14.55 3.04
CA SER A 399 11.05 15.18 2.97
C SER A 399 10.98 16.51 2.20
N PRO A 400 11.63 17.59 2.68
CA PRO A 400 11.70 18.85 1.98
C PRO A 400 12.63 18.79 0.76
N GLY A 401 12.53 19.81 -0.11
CA GLY A 401 13.47 20.05 -1.20
C GLY A 401 14.77 20.71 -0.71
N PRO A 402 15.61 21.23 -1.63
CA PRO A 402 16.85 21.94 -1.29
C PRO A 402 16.65 23.20 -0.42
N ASP A 403 15.46 23.79 -0.49
CA ASP A 403 15.03 24.97 0.27
C ASP A 403 14.70 24.67 1.74
N GLY A 404 14.65 23.41 2.16
CA GLY A 404 14.44 23.03 3.57
C GLY A 404 13.04 23.30 4.13
N ILE A 405 12.12 23.88 3.34
CA ILE A 405 10.74 24.17 3.73
C ILE A 405 9.93 22.88 3.78
N THR A 406 9.28 22.63 4.91
CA THR A 406 8.48 21.41 5.12
C THR A 406 6.98 21.67 4.95
N PRO A 407 6.18 20.63 4.64
CA PRO A 407 4.72 20.74 4.62
C PRO A 407 4.10 21.24 5.92
N GLU A 408 4.70 20.89 7.06
CA GLU A 408 4.28 21.32 8.39
C GLU A 408 4.41 22.84 8.53
N MET A 409 5.52 23.45 8.08
CA MET A 409 5.70 24.90 8.10
C MET A 409 4.57 25.61 7.33
N LEU A 410 4.22 25.11 6.14
CA LEU A 410 3.13 25.66 5.33
C LEU A 410 1.76 25.53 5.99
N ARG A 411 1.53 24.46 6.76
CA ARG A 411 0.27 24.22 7.47
C ARG A 411 0.04 25.22 8.61
N HIS A 412 1.12 25.74 9.20
CA HIS A 412 1.07 26.60 10.39
C HIS A 412 1.21 28.11 10.10
N LEU A 413 1.29 28.51 8.82
CA LEU A 413 1.29 29.92 8.41
C LEU A 413 0.04 30.65 8.91
N GLY A 414 0.22 31.90 9.34
CA GLY A 414 -0.85 32.84 9.66
C GLY A 414 -1.37 33.58 8.42
N PRO A 415 -2.33 34.50 8.60
CA PRO A 415 -3.01 35.18 7.50
C PRO A 415 -2.08 36.04 6.63
N VAL A 416 -1.16 36.81 7.21
CA VAL A 416 -0.22 37.66 6.45
C VAL A 416 0.73 36.79 5.63
N ALA A 417 1.30 35.75 6.26
CA ALA A 417 2.22 34.85 5.56
C ALA A 417 1.52 34.05 4.45
N ARG A 418 0.24 33.70 4.61
CA ARG A 418 -0.58 33.09 3.55
C ARG A 418 -0.83 34.05 2.40
N SER A 419 -1.18 35.30 2.69
CA SER A 419 -1.35 36.34 1.67
C SER A 419 -0.06 36.56 0.87
N ALA A 420 1.09 36.63 1.55
CA ALA A 420 2.40 36.74 0.88
C ALA A 420 2.71 35.52 -0.02
N LEU A 421 2.38 34.31 0.43
CA LEU A 421 2.51 33.09 -0.35
C LEU A 421 1.58 33.08 -1.58
N LEU A 422 0.32 33.48 -1.40
CA LEU A 422 -0.66 33.60 -2.49
C LEU A 422 -0.19 34.63 -3.53
N HIS A 423 0.30 35.78 -3.07
CA HIS A 423 0.86 36.81 -3.93
C HIS A 423 2.05 36.28 -4.74
N LEU A 424 3.00 35.58 -4.12
CA LEU A 424 4.11 34.93 -4.81
C LEU A 424 3.63 33.96 -5.91
N ILE A 425 2.68 33.09 -5.59
CA ILE A 425 2.12 32.12 -6.55
C ILE A 425 1.40 32.84 -7.70
N ASN A 426 0.63 33.88 -7.40
CA ASN A 426 -0.09 34.67 -8.40
C ASN A 426 0.85 35.47 -9.30
N GLN A 427 1.93 36.04 -8.78
CA GLN A 427 2.95 36.70 -9.61
C GLN A 427 3.67 35.69 -10.51
N SER A 428 3.99 34.50 -10.00
CA SER A 428 4.53 33.40 -10.81
C SER A 428 3.56 32.99 -11.93
N TRP A 429 2.28 32.85 -11.62
CA TRP A 429 1.23 32.51 -12.59
C TRP A 429 1.01 33.58 -13.65
N LYS A 430 0.96 34.85 -13.23
CA LYS A 430 0.76 36.01 -14.11
C LYS A 430 1.91 36.13 -15.11
N THR A 431 3.15 36.08 -14.64
CA THR A 431 4.33 36.27 -15.50
C THR A 431 4.75 35.01 -16.24
N GLY A 432 4.37 33.82 -15.75
CA GLY A 432 4.92 32.54 -16.20
C GLY A 432 6.35 32.26 -15.69
N ALA A 433 6.92 33.17 -14.88
CA ALA A 433 8.24 33.00 -14.28
C ALA A 433 8.18 32.03 -13.10
N VAL A 434 9.15 31.12 -13.01
CA VAL A 434 9.25 30.13 -11.93
C VAL A 434 10.58 30.31 -11.20
N PRO A 435 10.58 30.49 -9.86
CA PRO A 435 11.80 30.64 -9.07
C PRO A 435 12.78 29.48 -9.25
N GLN A 436 14.07 29.75 -9.05
CA GLN A 436 15.12 28.74 -9.12
C GLN A 436 14.99 27.69 -8.00
N GLU A 437 14.55 28.08 -6.80
CA GLU A 437 14.33 27.15 -5.67
C GLU A 437 13.32 26.07 -6.02
N TRP A 438 12.30 26.44 -6.79
CA TRP A 438 11.22 25.56 -7.23
C TRP A 438 11.69 24.56 -8.29
N ARG A 439 12.62 24.98 -9.15
CA ARG A 439 13.22 24.19 -10.25
C ARG A 439 14.46 23.40 -9.83
N SER A 440 14.87 23.52 -8.57
CA SER A 440 16.00 22.80 -8.00
C SER A 440 15.53 21.57 -7.21
N ALA A 441 16.24 20.45 -7.36
CA ALA A 441 15.90 19.21 -6.67
C ALA A 441 17.10 18.55 -5.97
N THR A 442 16.83 17.88 -4.86
CA THR A 442 17.73 16.84 -4.33
C THR A 442 17.17 15.48 -4.72
N VAL A 443 17.91 14.73 -5.53
CA VAL A 443 17.52 13.40 -6.01
C VAL A 443 18.02 12.35 -5.02
N VAL A 444 17.12 11.49 -4.56
CA VAL A 444 17.45 10.34 -3.71
C VAL A 444 17.31 9.06 -4.53
N PRO A 445 18.40 8.30 -4.77
CA PRO A 445 18.34 7.03 -5.47
C PRO A 445 17.59 5.99 -4.62
N ILE A 446 16.49 5.45 -5.13
CA ILE A 446 15.73 4.39 -4.46
C ILE A 446 15.92 3.07 -5.23
N PRO A 447 16.37 1.98 -4.58
CA PRO A 447 16.63 0.72 -5.25
C PRO A 447 15.33 0.12 -5.82
N LYS A 448 15.42 -0.41 -7.04
CA LYS A 448 14.39 -1.25 -7.64
C LYS A 448 14.43 -2.59 -6.91
N ALA A 449 13.24 -3.13 -6.60
CA ALA A 449 13.14 -4.45 -5.99
C ALA A 449 13.77 -5.53 -6.89
N SER A 450 14.44 -6.51 -6.28
CA SER A 450 14.99 -7.69 -6.96
C SER A 450 15.96 -7.38 -8.11
N LYS A 451 16.68 -6.26 -8.03
CA LYS A 451 17.78 -5.91 -8.94
C LYS A 451 19.08 -5.81 -8.15
N ASP A 452 20.20 -6.14 -8.79
CA ASP A 452 21.52 -6.03 -8.19
C ASP A 452 21.77 -4.58 -7.76
N LYS A 453 21.84 -4.36 -6.44
CA LYS A 453 21.95 -3.04 -5.84
C LYS A 453 23.37 -2.48 -5.95
N ARG A 454 24.34 -3.24 -6.48
CA ARG A 454 25.70 -2.75 -6.78
C ARG A 454 25.76 -1.96 -8.10
N LEU A 455 24.71 -2.04 -8.92
CA LEU A 455 24.62 -1.34 -10.21
C LEU A 455 23.81 -0.05 -10.11
N LEU A 456 24.34 1.05 -10.67
CA LEU A 456 23.65 2.35 -10.69
C LEU A 456 22.30 2.31 -11.44
N SER A 457 22.16 1.47 -12.47
CA SER A 457 20.93 1.30 -13.27
C SER A 457 19.76 0.67 -12.48
N SER A 458 20.06 0.07 -11.33
CA SER A 458 19.09 -0.54 -10.42
C SER A 458 18.36 0.48 -9.55
N TYR A 459 18.63 1.77 -9.65
CA TYR A 459 18.00 2.80 -8.81
C TYR A 459 17.11 3.76 -9.60
N ARG A 460 15.99 4.19 -8.98
CA ARG A 460 15.09 5.23 -9.49
C ARG A 460 15.49 6.61 -8.94
N PRO A 461 15.55 7.66 -9.78
CA PRO A 461 15.87 9.01 -9.34
C PRO A 461 14.64 9.74 -8.77
N ILE A 462 14.38 9.64 -7.46
CA ILE A 462 13.26 10.37 -6.83
C ILE A 462 13.67 11.81 -6.55
N ALA A 463 13.03 12.78 -7.21
CA ALA A 463 13.34 14.20 -7.08
C ALA A 463 12.56 14.84 -5.92
N LEU A 464 13.28 15.32 -4.91
CA LEU A 464 12.74 16.18 -3.84
C LEU A 464 12.83 17.64 -4.28
N THR A 465 11.74 18.17 -4.84
CA THR A 465 11.57 19.59 -5.18
C THR A 465 10.96 20.39 -4.02
N SER A 466 11.02 21.72 -4.10
CA SER A 466 10.43 22.66 -3.13
C SER A 466 8.99 22.29 -2.77
N CYS A 467 8.66 22.35 -1.47
CA CYS A 467 7.28 22.18 -1.01
C CYS A 467 6.38 23.33 -1.45
N VAL A 468 6.93 24.55 -1.58
CA VAL A 468 6.22 25.71 -2.13
C VAL A 468 5.92 25.50 -3.62
N GLY A 469 6.92 25.08 -4.40
CA GLY A 469 6.71 24.73 -5.81
C GLY A 469 5.65 23.64 -6.01
N LYS A 470 5.68 22.58 -5.19
CA LYS A 470 4.64 21.53 -5.20
C LYS A 470 3.26 22.03 -4.79
N LEU A 471 3.17 23.07 -3.98
CA LEU A 471 1.91 23.70 -3.61
C LEU A 471 1.34 24.46 -4.81
N ALA A 472 2.17 25.25 -5.51
CA ALA A 472 1.77 25.91 -6.75
C ALA A 472 1.31 24.89 -7.81
N GLU A 473 2.09 23.82 -8.05
CA GLU A 473 1.66 22.73 -8.93
C GLU A 473 0.31 22.12 -8.53
N ARG A 474 0.03 22.00 -7.22
CA ARG A 474 -1.23 21.45 -6.68
C ARG A 474 -2.42 22.40 -6.86
N MET A 475 -2.18 23.71 -6.98
CA MET A 475 -3.21 24.69 -7.35
C MET A 475 -3.46 24.69 -8.86
N LEU A 476 -2.42 24.50 -9.68
CA LEU A 476 -2.56 24.40 -11.14
C LEU A 476 -3.22 23.09 -11.60
N LEU A 477 -2.93 21.96 -10.95
CA LEU A 477 -3.39 20.64 -11.40
C LEU A 477 -4.92 20.55 -11.55
N PRO A 478 -5.76 20.99 -10.58
CA PRO A 478 -7.21 20.99 -10.76
C PRO A 478 -7.68 21.75 -12.01
N ARG A 479 -7.04 22.88 -12.35
CA ARG A 479 -7.37 23.65 -13.55
C ARG A 479 -7.02 22.88 -14.82
N LEU A 480 -5.85 22.21 -14.85
CA LEU A 480 -5.43 21.36 -15.96
C LEU A 480 -6.33 20.14 -16.15
N GLU A 481 -6.67 19.45 -15.05
CA GLU A 481 -7.57 18.29 -15.07
C GLU A 481 -8.95 18.67 -15.59
N PHE A 482 -9.50 19.81 -15.15
CA PHE A 482 -10.77 20.32 -15.64
C PHE A 482 -10.74 20.48 -17.17
N LEU A 483 -9.74 21.21 -17.69
CA LEU A 483 -9.62 21.50 -19.11
C LEU A 483 -9.43 20.25 -19.97
N ALA A 484 -8.60 19.30 -19.51
CA ALA A 484 -8.30 18.10 -20.25
C ALA A 484 -9.47 17.11 -20.31
N GLU A 485 -10.24 16.98 -19.23
CA GLU A 485 -11.44 16.14 -19.21
C GLU A 485 -12.59 16.79 -20.00
N GLU A 486 -12.83 18.10 -19.80
CA GLU A 486 -13.91 18.84 -20.49
C GLU A 486 -13.73 18.81 -22.02
N ARG A 487 -12.49 18.97 -22.49
CA ARG A 487 -12.13 18.97 -23.92
C ARG A 487 -11.78 17.57 -24.44
N ARG A 488 -11.90 16.53 -23.62
CA ARG A 488 -11.59 15.13 -23.96
C ARG A 488 -10.20 14.94 -24.58
N LEU A 489 -9.20 15.66 -24.05
CA LEU A 489 -7.82 15.64 -24.57
C LEU A 489 -7.10 14.32 -24.33
N ILE A 490 -7.60 13.49 -23.40
CA ILE A 490 -7.02 12.19 -23.07
C ILE A 490 -7.98 11.09 -23.56
N PRO A 491 -7.52 10.17 -24.43
CA PRO A 491 -8.38 9.14 -24.99
C PRO A 491 -8.91 8.19 -23.89
N PRO A 492 -10.11 7.59 -24.08
CA PRO A 492 -10.69 6.68 -23.10
C PRO A 492 -9.88 5.40 -22.88
N GLU A 493 -9.01 4.99 -23.83
CA GLU A 493 -8.11 3.85 -23.68
C GLU A 493 -6.97 4.09 -22.69
N GLN A 494 -6.66 5.36 -22.39
CA GLN A 494 -5.71 5.77 -21.36
C GLN A 494 -6.42 5.94 -20.02
N VAL A 495 -6.20 4.99 -19.10
CA VAL A 495 -6.85 4.95 -17.78
C VAL A 495 -5.90 5.33 -16.63
N GLY A 496 -4.59 5.37 -16.89
CA GLY A 496 -3.58 5.65 -15.86
C GLY A 496 -3.70 7.07 -15.31
N PHE A 497 -3.50 7.23 -13.99
CA PHE A 497 -3.51 8.52 -13.28
C PHE A 497 -4.75 9.42 -13.45
N ARG A 498 -5.89 8.88 -13.94
CA ARG A 498 -7.14 9.63 -14.08
C ARG A 498 -8.10 9.37 -12.93
N ALA A 499 -8.79 10.41 -12.49
CA ALA A 499 -9.82 10.31 -11.46
C ALA A 499 -10.96 9.39 -11.92
N GLY A 500 -11.47 8.56 -11.01
CA GLY A 500 -12.55 7.62 -11.33
C GLY A 500 -12.14 6.45 -12.23
N ARG A 501 -10.87 6.34 -12.66
CA ARG A 501 -10.34 5.26 -13.51
C ARG A 501 -9.34 4.37 -12.76
N SER A 502 -9.18 3.12 -13.18
CA SER A 502 -8.30 2.16 -12.49
C SER A 502 -7.72 1.10 -13.43
N ALA A 503 -6.66 0.41 -12.99
CA ALA A 503 -6.12 -0.74 -13.72
C ALA A 503 -7.13 -1.89 -13.89
N GLU A 504 -8.10 -2.01 -12.97
CA GLU A 504 -9.18 -2.99 -13.06
C GLU A 504 -10.06 -2.74 -14.30
N ASP A 505 -10.19 -1.49 -14.74
CA ASP A 505 -10.98 -1.11 -15.92
C ASP A 505 -10.35 -1.69 -17.20
N SER A 506 -9.03 -1.50 -17.36
CA SER A 506 -8.29 -2.02 -18.52
C SER A 506 -8.23 -3.55 -18.54
N ILE A 507 -7.95 -4.18 -17.40
CA ILE A 507 -7.89 -5.65 -17.33
C ILE A 507 -9.29 -6.25 -17.49
N GLY A 508 -10.33 -5.62 -16.93
CA GLY A 508 -11.73 -6.05 -17.06
C GLY A 508 -12.18 -6.06 -18.51
N ARG A 509 -11.89 -4.99 -19.26
CA ARG A 509 -12.11 -4.93 -20.71
C ARG A 509 -11.33 -6.03 -21.44
N LEU A 510 -10.03 -6.15 -21.20
CA LEU A 510 -9.17 -7.13 -21.88
C LEU A 510 -9.68 -8.56 -21.71
N VAL A 511 -9.99 -8.95 -20.48
CA VAL A 511 -10.47 -10.30 -20.16
C VAL A 511 -11.81 -10.55 -20.87
N GLN A 512 -12.75 -9.61 -20.81
CA GLN A 512 -14.07 -9.79 -21.41
C GLN A 512 -14.02 -9.76 -22.95
N ASP A 513 -13.21 -8.90 -23.57
CA ASP A 513 -13.04 -8.85 -25.03
C ASP A 513 -12.49 -10.19 -25.58
N VAL A 514 -11.54 -10.81 -24.88
CA VAL A 514 -10.99 -12.12 -25.23
C VAL A 514 -12.06 -13.22 -25.09
N GLN A 515 -12.78 -13.21 -23.97
CA GLN A 515 -13.85 -14.17 -23.70
C GLN A 515 -14.98 -14.07 -24.74
N ASP A 516 -15.38 -12.86 -25.11
CA ASP A 516 -16.41 -12.62 -26.12
C ASP A 516 -15.99 -13.12 -27.50
N GLY A 517 -14.76 -12.84 -27.92
CA GLY A 517 -14.25 -13.37 -29.19
C GLY A 517 -14.12 -14.90 -29.19
N TRP A 518 -13.84 -15.51 -28.05
CA TRP A 518 -13.87 -16.97 -27.87
C TRP A 518 -15.27 -17.57 -27.96
N GLN A 519 -16.27 -16.86 -27.48
CA GLN A 519 -17.66 -17.29 -27.49
C GLN A 519 -18.31 -17.30 -28.88
N LYS A 520 -17.75 -16.57 -29.84
CA LYS A 520 -18.23 -16.55 -31.23
C LYS A 520 -18.29 -17.97 -31.84
N PRO A 521 -19.14 -18.19 -32.87
CA PRO A 521 -19.31 -19.50 -33.50
C PRO A 521 -17.99 -20.12 -33.95
N LYS A 522 -17.84 -21.45 -33.86
CA LYS A 522 -16.64 -22.12 -34.36
C LYS A 522 -16.41 -21.76 -35.83
N ARG A 523 -15.15 -21.57 -36.19
CA ARG A 523 -14.76 -21.41 -37.59
C ARG A 523 -15.08 -22.69 -38.34
N ASP A 524 -15.98 -22.60 -39.30
CA ASP A 524 -16.18 -23.64 -40.29
C ASP A 524 -15.22 -23.40 -41.46
N LYS A 525 -14.42 -24.41 -41.81
CA LYS A 525 -13.46 -24.32 -42.91
C LYS A 525 -14.15 -24.22 -44.28
N ARG A 526 -15.40 -24.64 -44.39
CA ARG A 526 -16.23 -24.59 -45.61
C ARG A 526 -17.02 -23.28 -45.74
N SER A 527 -17.15 -22.52 -44.65
CA SER A 527 -17.91 -21.28 -44.59
C SER A 527 -17.05 -20.07 -44.97
N LYS A 528 -17.54 -19.22 -45.89
CA LYS A 528 -16.93 -17.93 -46.27
C LYS A 528 -17.16 -16.81 -45.23
N ARG A 529 -17.26 -17.14 -43.93
CA ARG A 529 -17.44 -16.14 -42.87
C ARG A 529 -16.30 -15.14 -42.85
N GLN A 530 -16.65 -13.87 -42.71
CA GLN A 530 -15.69 -12.78 -42.68
C GLN A 530 -14.83 -12.82 -41.40
N ASP A 531 -13.68 -12.14 -41.44
CA ASP A 531 -12.86 -11.99 -40.24
C ASP A 531 -13.65 -11.26 -39.15
N GLY A 532 -13.65 -11.82 -37.93
CA GLY A 532 -14.44 -11.30 -36.82
C GLY A 532 -15.79 -12.00 -36.59
N GLU A 533 -16.28 -12.83 -37.51
CA GLU A 533 -17.56 -13.55 -37.36
C GLU A 533 -17.43 -14.94 -36.70
N SER A 534 -16.21 -15.46 -36.58
CA SER A 534 -15.92 -16.77 -35.98
C SER A 534 -15.16 -16.63 -34.66
N ALA A 535 -14.98 -17.74 -33.95
CA ALA A 535 -14.17 -17.83 -32.74
C ALA A 535 -12.77 -17.25 -33.00
N GLN A 536 -12.44 -16.21 -32.24
CA GLN A 536 -11.20 -15.44 -32.42
C GLN A 536 -10.02 -16.12 -31.73
N LYS A 537 -8.84 -15.86 -32.26
CA LYS A 537 -7.54 -16.07 -31.63
C LYS A 537 -6.90 -14.71 -31.39
N PHE A 538 -6.10 -14.58 -30.34
CA PHE A 538 -5.50 -13.30 -30.01
C PHE A 538 -4.02 -13.39 -29.73
N LEU A 539 -3.33 -12.29 -30.02
CA LEU A 539 -1.99 -11.98 -29.56
C LEU A 539 -2.04 -10.71 -28.71
N LEU A 540 -1.60 -10.84 -27.47
CA LEU A 540 -1.44 -9.72 -26.55
C LEU A 540 0.03 -9.34 -26.52
N THR A 541 0.34 -8.12 -26.94
CA THR A 541 1.70 -7.56 -26.90
C THR A 541 1.76 -6.46 -25.85
N ALA A 542 2.61 -6.62 -24.83
CA ALA A 542 2.85 -5.60 -23.81
C ALA A 542 4.23 -4.96 -24.06
N PHE A 543 4.23 -3.67 -24.35
CA PHE A 543 5.42 -2.88 -24.69
C PHE A 543 5.97 -2.19 -23.45
N ASP A 544 7.29 -2.06 -23.37
CA ASP A 544 7.98 -1.30 -22.32
C ASP A 544 8.79 -0.17 -22.95
N PHE A 545 8.67 1.04 -22.39
CA PHE A 545 9.44 2.20 -22.82
C PHE A 545 10.69 2.37 -21.95
N SER A 546 11.84 2.59 -22.59
CA SER A 546 13.08 2.84 -21.89
C SER A 546 13.07 4.21 -21.21
N ARG A 547 12.77 4.23 -19.90
CA ARG A 547 12.84 5.42 -19.03
C ARG A 547 11.89 6.53 -19.50
N ALA A 548 10.63 6.17 -19.74
CA ALA A 548 9.61 7.02 -20.39
C ALA A 548 9.55 8.47 -19.85
N TYR A 549 9.52 8.64 -18.53
CA TYR A 549 9.45 9.97 -17.90
C TYR A 549 10.73 10.78 -18.09
N ASP A 550 11.90 10.14 -18.09
CA ASP A 550 13.19 10.83 -18.05
C ASP A 550 13.60 11.40 -19.42
N VAL A 551 12.91 11.01 -20.50
CA VAL A 551 13.25 11.32 -21.90
C VAL A 551 12.26 12.25 -22.61
N VAL A 552 11.14 12.63 -21.97
CA VAL A 552 10.14 13.55 -22.57
C VAL A 552 10.81 14.83 -23.05
N ASP A 553 10.74 15.11 -24.36
CA ASP A 553 11.31 16.32 -24.94
C ASP A 553 10.41 17.52 -24.64
N HIS A 554 10.95 18.51 -23.93
CA HIS A 554 10.15 19.64 -23.46
C HIS A 554 9.59 20.49 -24.62
N LYS A 555 10.30 20.62 -25.75
CA LYS A 555 9.85 21.44 -26.89
C LYS A 555 8.68 20.77 -27.60
N LEU A 556 8.80 19.45 -27.83
CA LEU A 556 7.69 18.65 -28.35
C LEU A 556 6.50 18.67 -27.40
N LEU A 557 6.74 18.59 -26.08
CA LEU A 557 5.65 18.67 -25.10
C LEU A 557 4.96 20.03 -25.17
N ARG A 558 5.72 21.13 -25.21
CA ARG A 558 5.16 22.49 -25.40
C ARG A 558 4.30 22.56 -26.66
N LEU A 559 4.79 22.01 -27.78
CA LEU A 559 4.05 21.97 -29.04
C LEU A 559 2.73 21.21 -28.90
N LYS A 560 2.77 19.98 -28.36
CA LYS A 560 1.56 19.16 -28.15
C LYS A 560 0.53 19.87 -27.29
N LEU A 561 0.96 20.49 -26.17
CA LEU A 561 0.04 21.22 -25.28
C LEU A 561 -0.66 22.39 -25.99
N LEU A 562 0.04 23.11 -26.86
CA LEU A 562 -0.55 24.21 -27.65
C LEU A 562 -1.52 23.68 -28.72
N GLU A 563 -1.15 22.59 -29.41
CA GLU A 563 -1.98 21.97 -30.44
C GLU A 563 -3.24 21.31 -29.88
N SER A 564 -3.19 20.80 -28.64
CA SER A 564 -4.37 20.35 -27.89
C SER A 564 -5.28 21.50 -27.45
N GLY A 565 -4.93 22.75 -27.77
CA GLY A 565 -5.74 23.93 -27.46
C GLY A 565 -5.67 24.37 -26.01
N LEU A 566 -4.69 23.95 -25.20
CA LEU A 566 -4.59 24.40 -23.82
C LEU A 566 -4.25 25.90 -23.74
N PRO A 567 -4.74 26.61 -22.70
CA PRO A 567 -4.48 28.04 -22.54
C PRO A 567 -2.99 28.35 -22.48
N LEU A 568 -2.59 29.39 -23.22
CA LEU A 568 -1.20 29.82 -23.31
C LEU A 568 -0.59 30.16 -21.94
N CYS A 569 -1.38 30.71 -21.01
CA CYS A 569 -0.95 31.01 -19.64
C CYS A 569 -0.45 29.75 -18.92
N LEU A 570 -1.19 28.64 -19.04
CA LEU A 570 -0.83 27.35 -18.46
C LEU A 570 0.43 26.80 -19.12
N VAL A 571 0.48 26.79 -20.46
CA VAL A 571 1.62 26.28 -21.21
C VAL A 571 2.90 27.07 -20.91
N ARG A 572 2.81 28.40 -20.80
CA ARG A 572 3.95 29.27 -20.43
C ARG A 572 4.49 28.92 -19.04
N TRP A 573 3.63 28.74 -18.05
CA TRP A 573 4.05 28.37 -16.70
C TRP A 573 4.68 26.96 -16.67
N VAL A 574 4.06 25.97 -17.31
CA VAL A 574 4.60 24.60 -17.42
C VAL A 574 5.97 24.60 -18.11
N TRP A 575 6.13 25.40 -19.16
CA TRP A 575 7.41 25.57 -19.84
C TRP A 575 8.46 26.19 -18.92
N GLY A 576 8.11 27.25 -18.19
CA GLY A 576 8.98 27.87 -17.18
C GLY A 576 9.41 26.88 -16.10
N TRP A 577 8.50 26.03 -15.62
CA TRP A 577 8.75 24.99 -14.63
C TRP A 577 9.73 23.91 -15.12
N LEU A 578 9.62 23.49 -16.38
CA LEU A 578 10.44 22.41 -16.95
C LEU A 578 11.82 22.86 -17.42
N ARG A 579 12.01 24.16 -17.71
CA ARG A 579 13.27 24.71 -18.23
C ARG A 579 14.30 25.01 -17.13
N ASP A 580 15.57 24.85 -17.47
CA ASP A 580 16.74 25.12 -16.61
C ASP A 580 16.72 24.42 -15.24
N ARG A 581 16.10 23.23 -15.19
CA ARG A 581 16.06 22.42 -13.97
C ARG A 581 17.45 21.93 -13.58
N ARG A 582 17.75 22.04 -12.30
CA ARG A 582 19.01 21.60 -11.71
C ARG A 582 18.74 20.57 -10.62
N ALA A 583 19.55 19.53 -10.58
CA ALA A 583 19.48 18.56 -9.49
C ALA A 583 20.87 18.13 -9.02
N ARG A 584 20.93 17.81 -7.72
CA ARG A 584 22.05 17.13 -7.07
C ARG A 584 21.55 15.82 -6.49
N VAL A 585 22.39 14.80 -6.42
CA VAL A 585 22.04 13.49 -5.85
C VAL A 585 22.56 13.39 -4.43
N GLU A 586 21.76 12.86 -3.50
CA GLU A 586 22.17 12.54 -2.12
C GLU A 586 22.35 11.03 -1.95
N VAL A 587 23.55 10.59 -1.54
CA VAL A 587 23.86 9.20 -1.18
C VAL A 587 24.54 9.21 0.20
N GLN A 588 23.99 8.48 1.18
CA GLN A 588 24.59 8.37 2.53
C GLN A 588 24.96 9.73 3.17
N GLY A 589 24.18 10.78 2.89
CA GLY A 589 24.40 12.13 3.41
C GLY A 589 25.45 12.95 2.66
N ALA A 590 26.12 12.41 1.63
CA ALA A 590 26.96 13.16 0.70
C ALA A 590 26.13 13.67 -0.49
N LEU A 591 26.43 14.89 -0.96
CA LEU A 591 25.77 15.51 -2.10
C LEU A 591 26.70 15.54 -3.32
N SER A 592 26.16 15.27 -4.49
CA SER A 592 26.87 15.45 -5.76
C SER A 592 27.02 16.92 -6.12
N LYS A 593 27.87 17.20 -7.13
CA LYS A 593 27.79 18.47 -7.88
C LYS A 593 26.41 18.62 -8.52
N SER A 594 25.92 19.85 -8.60
CA SER A 594 24.66 20.16 -9.29
C SER A 594 24.81 19.96 -10.79
N ARG A 595 23.83 19.32 -11.43
CA ARG A 595 23.76 19.12 -12.88
C ARG A 595 22.44 19.59 -13.44
N MET A 596 22.45 20.03 -14.70
CA MET A 596 21.26 20.46 -15.42
C MET A 596 20.57 19.27 -16.11
N PHE A 597 19.24 19.25 -16.04
CA PHE A 597 18.38 18.25 -16.67
C PHE A 597 17.62 18.92 -17.80
N ARG A 598 17.93 18.55 -19.05
CA ARG A 598 17.43 19.24 -20.26
C ARG A 598 16.19 18.58 -20.88
N ALA A 599 15.83 17.40 -20.41
CA ALA A 599 14.65 16.64 -20.84
C ALA A 599 14.00 15.96 -19.62
N GLY A 600 12.85 15.33 -19.87
CA GLY A 600 12.12 14.52 -18.90
C GLY A 600 11.28 15.30 -17.91
N LEU A 601 10.37 14.60 -17.24
CA LEU A 601 9.47 15.11 -16.22
C LEU A 601 10.02 14.76 -14.81
N PRO A 602 9.98 15.68 -13.83
CA PRO A 602 10.47 15.41 -12.47
C PRO A 602 9.70 14.27 -11.79
N GLN A 603 10.36 13.15 -11.50
CA GLN A 603 9.75 12.07 -10.73
C GLN A 603 9.47 12.52 -9.28
N GLY A 604 8.20 12.69 -8.94
CA GLY A 604 7.74 13.22 -7.65
C GLY A 604 7.17 14.64 -7.69
N SER A 605 7.09 15.26 -8.88
CA SER A 605 6.29 16.46 -9.15
C SER A 605 4.80 16.12 -9.21
N VAL A 606 3.96 17.11 -8.90
CA VAL A 606 2.49 16.95 -8.86
C VAL A 606 1.90 16.98 -10.28
N LEU A 607 2.42 17.82 -11.18
CA LEU A 607 1.92 17.91 -12.56
C LEU A 607 2.43 16.80 -13.49
N SER A 608 3.60 16.23 -13.19
CA SER A 608 4.28 15.30 -14.10
C SER A 608 3.44 14.12 -14.59
N PRO A 609 2.64 13.43 -13.74
CA PRO A 609 1.79 12.34 -14.22
C PRO A 609 0.81 12.78 -15.30
N TYR A 610 0.15 13.92 -15.11
CA TYR A 610 -0.89 14.42 -16.03
C TYR A 610 -0.29 14.99 -17.32
N LEU A 611 0.88 15.62 -17.24
CA LEU A 611 1.66 16.03 -18.42
C LEU A 611 2.08 14.82 -19.28
N PHE A 612 2.38 13.69 -18.65
CA PHE A 612 2.69 12.46 -19.38
C PHE A 612 1.45 11.89 -20.09
N LEU A 613 0.25 11.99 -19.51
CA LEU A 613 -0.99 11.56 -20.18
C LEU A 613 -1.23 12.37 -21.44
N LEU A 614 -1.08 13.68 -21.39
CA LEU A 614 -1.21 14.58 -22.55
C LEU A 614 -0.12 14.32 -23.59
N TRP A 615 1.11 14.01 -23.14
CA TRP A 615 2.21 13.62 -24.01
C TRP A 615 1.89 12.35 -24.83
N ALA A 616 1.28 11.35 -24.19
CA ALA A 616 0.98 10.05 -24.77
C ALA A 616 -0.44 9.96 -25.38
N ALA A 617 -1.21 11.04 -25.40
CA ALA A 617 -2.62 11.01 -25.80
C ALA A 617 -2.83 10.54 -27.25
N ASP A 618 -1.96 10.93 -28.17
CA ASP A 618 -1.99 10.53 -29.59
C ASP A 618 -1.53 9.09 -29.85
N LEU A 619 -0.97 8.39 -28.85
CA LEU A 619 -0.56 6.99 -28.99
C LEU A 619 -1.77 6.07 -29.17
N ALA A 620 -2.88 6.33 -28.49
CA ALA A 620 -4.08 5.50 -28.61
C ALA A 620 -4.59 5.51 -30.06
N GLU A 621 -4.66 6.69 -30.67
CA GLU A 621 -5.08 6.87 -32.05
C GLU A 621 -4.13 6.17 -33.02
N ALA A 622 -2.82 6.30 -32.83
CA ALA A 622 -1.81 5.63 -33.65
C ALA A 622 -1.90 4.10 -33.63
N LEU A 623 -2.51 3.51 -32.59
CA LEU A 623 -2.67 2.07 -32.43
C LEU A 623 -4.06 1.55 -32.80
N ARG A 624 -5.04 2.44 -33.02
CA ARG A 624 -6.40 2.03 -33.40
C ARG A 624 -6.40 1.50 -34.83
N ALA A 625 -6.79 0.25 -34.99
CA ALA A 625 -7.01 -0.38 -36.28
C ALA A 625 -8.06 -1.51 -36.15
N PRO A 626 -8.74 -1.91 -37.24
CA PRO A 626 -9.65 -3.04 -37.21
C PRO A 626 -8.99 -4.31 -36.63
N GLY A 627 -9.66 -4.94 -35.66
CA GLY A 627 -9.13 -6.11 -34.93
C GLY A 627 -7.96 -5.82 -34.00
N THR A 628 -7.69 -4.56 -33.66
CA THR A 628 -6.61 -4.13 -32.77
C THR A 628 -7.16 -3.21 -31.68
N SER A 629 -6.93 -3.55 -30.41
CA SER A 629 -7.40 -2.79 -29.26
C SER A 629 -6.24 -2.37 -28.36
N PRO A 630 -5.98 -1.06 -28.20
CA PRO A 630 -4.98 -0.57 -27.27
C PRO A 630 -5.51 -0.50 -25.83
N TYR A 631 -4.61 -0.78 -24.89
CA TYR A 631 -4.81 -0.73 -23.45
C TYR A 631 -3.64 0.06 -22.85
N ILE A 632 -3.90 1.25 -22.34
CA ILE A 632 -2.83 2.17 -21.91
C ILE A 632 -3.03 2.54 -20.44
N TYR A 633 -1.99 2.34 -19.64
CA TYR A 633 -1.91 2.78 -18.25
C TYR A 633 -0.62 3.57 -18.07
N ALA A 634 -0.72 4.90 -18.21
CA ALA A 634 0.44 5.77 -18.30
C ALA A 634 1.42 5.28 -19.38
N ASP A 635 2.63 4.85 -19.01
CA ASP A 635 3.67 4.32 -19.90
C ASP A 635 3.52 2.82 -20.19
N ASP A 636 2.79 2.06 -19.36
CA ASP A 636 2.49 0.66 -19.64
C ASP A 636 1.46 0.59 -20.79
N THR A 637 1.92 0.18 -21.98
CA THR A 637 1.08 0.05 -23.18
C THR A 637 0.98 -1.41 -23.59
N ALA A 638 -0.24 -1.92 -23.73
CA ALA A 638 -0.50 -3.22 -24.30
C ALA A 638 -1.48 -3.12 -25.48
N VAL A 639 -1.35 -4.03 -26.43
CA VAL A 639 -2.23 -4.12 -27.60
C VAL A 639 -2.72 -5.55 -27.76
N LEU A 640 -4.05 -5.70 -27.84
CA LEU A 640 -4.71 -6.96 -28.14
C LEU A 640 -5.08 -6.99 -29.62
N CYS A 641 -4.51 -7.94 -30.36
CA CYS A 641 -4.80 -8.15 -31.78
C CYS A 641 -5.59 -9.44 -31.94
N SER A 642 -6.77 -9.36 -32.55
CA SER A 642 -7.65 -10.50 -32.81
C SER A 642 -7.53 -10.99 -34.25
N GLY A 643 -7.97 -12.22 -34.51
CA GLY A 643 -8.20 -12.71 -35.87
C GLY A 643 -8.86 -14.10 -35.85
N ASN A 644 -9.52 -14.47 -36.95
CA ASN A 644 -10.04 -15.83 -37.14
C ASN A 644 -8.92 -16.89 -37.15
N THR A 645 -7.68 -16.48 -37.42
CA THR A 645 -6.47 -17.33 -37.33
C THR A 645 -5.36 -16.65 -36.54
N ILE A 646 -4.39 -17.44 -36.09
CA ILE A 646 -3.27 -16.90 -35.31
C ILE A 646 -2.35 -16.08 -36.22
N GLU A 647 -2.28 -16.43 -37.50
CA GLU A 647 -1.53 -15.72 -38.53
C GLU A 647 -2.11 -14.32 -38.79
N VAL A 648 -3.43 -14.16 -38.84
CA VAL A 648 -4.09 -12.85 -38.96
C VAL A 648 -3.82 -12.00 -37.72
N ALA A 649 -4.02 -12.56 -36.52
CA ALA A 649 -3.70 -11.88 -35.27
C ALA A 649 -2.22 -11.45 -35.20
N ARG A 650 -1.31 -12.29 -35.73
CA ARG A 650 0.15 -12.00 -35.79
C ARG A 650 0.47 -10.87 -36.74
N GLY A 651 -0.16 -10.84 -37.92
CA GLY A 651 -0.01 -9.74 -38.88
C GLY A 651 -0.41 -8.40 -38.24
N ARG A 652 -1.58 -8.36 -37.59
CA ARG A 652 -2.05 -7.17 -36.86
C ARG A 652 -1.12 -6.78 -35.71
N ALA A 653 -0.62 -7.75 -34.94
CA ALA A 653 0.33 -7.49 -33.87
C ALA A 653 1.65 -6.89 -34.38
N GLN A 654 2.13 -7.34 -35.54
CA GLN A 654 3.30 -6.75 -36.19
C GLN A 654 3.02 -5.30 -36.62
N THR A 655 1.90 -5.05 -37.30
CA THR A 655 1.52 -3.69 -37.70
C THR A 655 1.39 -2.74 -36.50
N ALA A 656 0.78 -3.21 -35.40
CA ALA A 656 0.68 -2.43 -34.17
C ALA A 656 2.06 -2.15 -33.53
N ALA A 657 2.96 -3.13 -33.54
CA ALA A 657 4.32 -2.93 -33.06
C ALA A 657 5.09 -1.92 -33.91
N ASP A 658 4.95 -1.98 -35.24
CA ASP A 658 5.60 -1.05 -36.17
C ASP A 658 5.07 0.38 -35.98
N ALA A 659 3.74 0.53 -35.82
CA ALA A 659 3.10 1.81 -35.51
C ALA A 659 3.59 2.40 -34.17
N LEU A 660 3.70 1.57 -33.13
CA LEU A 660 4.21 2.00 -31.82
C LEU A 660 5.67 2.46 -31.89
N VAL A 661 6.52 1.72 -32.59
CA VAL A 661 7.94 2.06 -32.79
C VAL A 661 8.07 3.35 -33.59
N ALA A 662 7.27 3.52 -34.65
CA ALA A 662 7.22 4.75 -35.42
C ALA A 662 6.78 5.94 -34.55
N TRP A 663 5.72 5.79 -33.76
CA TRP A 663 5.27 6.83 -32.82
C TRP A 663 6.37 7.18 -31.81
N ALA A 664 7.04 6.17 -31.24
CA ALA A 664 8.12 6.38 -30.27
C ALA A 664 9.26 7.18 -30.90
N HIS A 665 9.68 6.83 -32.12
CA HIS A 665 10.72 7.53 -32.85
C HIS A 665 10.35 9.01 -33.11
N HIS A 666 9.12 9.30 -33.56
CA HIS A 666 8.65 10.68 -33.76
C HIS A 666 8.63 11.51 -32.47
N ASN A 667 8.37 10.85 -31.34
CA ASN A 667 8.38 11.44 -30.01
C ASN A 667 9.75 11.38 -29.33
N LYS A 668 10.80 10.95 -30.03
CA LYS A 668 12.17 10.77 -29.50
C LYS A 668 12.27 9.86 -28.27
N MET A 669 11.38 8.88 -28.20
CA MET A 669 11.36 7.83 -27.19
C MET A 669 11.95 6.53 -27.74
N LEU A 670 12.35 5.64 -26.84
CA LEU A 670 12.91 4.33 -27.17
C LEU A 670 12.05 3.21 -26.58
N VAL A 671 11.66 2.26 -27.43
CA VAL A 671 10.98 1.02 -27.03
C VAL A 671 12.04 -0.01 -26.62
N ALA A 672 11.89 -0.61 -25.45
CA ALA A 672 12.77 -1.67 -24.96
C ALA A 672 12.31 -3.03 -25.55
N GLY A 673 12.69 -3.31 -26.80
CA GLY A 673 12.28 -4.52 -27.53
C GLY A 673 12.57 -5.82 -26.76
N GLU A 674 13.66 -5.88 -25.99
CA GLU A 674 14.05 -7.03 -25.16
C GLU A 674 13.19 -7.22 -23.91
N LYS A 675 12.44 -6.20 -23.49
CA LYS A 675 11.53 -6.28 -22.33
C LYS A 675 10.07 -6.45 -22.72
N THR A 676 9.75 -6.20 -23.99
CA THR A 676 8.42 -6.47 -24.56
C THR A 676 8.03 -7.92 -24.32
N GLN A 677 6.79 -8.12 -23.89
CA GLN A 677 6.22 -9.46 -23.65
C GLN A 677 5.12 -9.74 -24.67
N LEU A 678 5.01 -11.00 -25.06
CA LEU A 678 4.01 -11.48 -25.99
C LEU A 678 3.29 -12.70 -25.39
N LEU A 679 1.97 -12.75 -25.53
CA LEU A 679 1.14 -13.88 -25.07
C LEU A 679 0.12 -14.26 -26.15
N VAL A 680 0.05 -15.54 -26.47
CA VAL A 680 -1.03 -16.10 -27.29
C VAL A 680 -2.22 -16.43 -26.39
N LEU A 681 -3.40 -15.89 -26.72
CA LEU A 681 -4.65 -16.22 -26.03
C LEU A 681 -5.54 -17.01 -27.00
N SER A 682 -5.54 -18.33 -26.82
CA SER A 682 -6.28 -19.28 -27.67
C SER A 682 -6.69 -20.51 -26.89
N GLN A 683 -7.82 -21.11 -27.27
CA GLN A 683 -8.29 -22.39 -26.72
C GLN A 683 -7.43 -23.56 -27.23
N ASN A 684 -6.87 -23.44 -28.43
CA ASN A 684 -6.06 -24.49 -29.05
C ASN A 684 -4.59 -24.36 -28.65
N ALA A 685 -4.01 -25.45 -28.12
CA ALA A 685 -2.61 -25.49 -27.71
C ALA A 685 -1.64 -25.33 -28.90
N ARG A 686 -2.03 -25.75 -30.11
CA ARG A 686 -1.18 -25.66 -31.31
C ARG A 686 -0.87 -24.22 -31.73
N ASP A 687 -1.70 -23.26 -31.33
CA ASP A 687 -1.49 -21.85 -31.66
C ASP A 687 -0.34 -21.23 -30.85
N ALA A 688 0.01 -21.80 -29.69
CA ALA A 688 1.02 -21.25 -28.80
C ALA A 688 2.42 -21.20 -29.43
N VAL A 689 2.74 -22.18 -30.28
CA VAL A 689 4.07 -22.31 -30.93
C VAL A 689 4.29 -21.28 -32.05
N ARG A 690 3.25 -20.54 -32.47
CA ARG A 690 3.27 -19.66 -33.65
C ARG A 690 3.32 -18.16 -33.32
N GLY A 691 3.46 -17.80 -32.04
CA GLY A 691 3.46 -16.40 -31.60
C GLY A 691 4.85 -15.77 -31.63
N THR A 692 5.26 -15.22 -32.77
CA THR A 692 6.52 -14.45 -32.89
C THR A 692 6.27 -13.15 -33.65
N ILE A 693 6.81 -12.04 -33.15
CA ILE A 693 6.84 -10.74 -33.85
C ILE A 693 8.20 -10.06 -33.71
N LYS A 694 8.48 -9.03 -34.51
CA LYS A 694 9.65 -8.16 -34.38
C LYS A 694 9.24 -6.83 -33.76
N VAL A 695 9.93 -6.40 -32.70
CA VAL A 695 9.69 -5.12 -32.01
C VAL A 695 11.03 -4.41 -31.83
N ALA A 696 11.17 -3.20 -32.38
CA ALA A 696 12.40 -2.41 -32.33
C ALA A 696 13.66 -3.21 -32.73
N GLY A 697 13.55 -4.03 -33.78
CA GLY A 697 14.63 -4.89 -34.28
C GLY A 697 14.90 -6.16 -33.46
N LYS A 698 14.17 -6.42 -32.38
CA LYS A 698 14.28 -7.64 -31.57
C LYS A 698 13.15 -8.62 -31.86
N THR A 699 13.46 -9.90 -31.99
CA THR A 699 12.47 -10.97 -32.13
C THR A 699 11.88 -11.30 -30.75
N VAL A 700 10.57 -11.12 -30.60
CA VAL A 700 9.83 -11.40 -29.36
C VAL A 700 9.01 -12.67 -29.54
N GLN A 701 9.31 -13.68 -28.73
CA GLN A 701 8.60 -14.95 -28.69
C GLN A 701 7.49 -14.93 -27.64
N ALA A 702 6.35 -15.54 -27.96
CA ALA A 702 5.25 -15.70 -27.02
C ALA A 702 5.66 -16.60 -25.85
N LYS A 703 5.33 -16.16 -24.63
CA LYS A 703 5.52 -16.93 -23.41
C LYS A 703 4.21 -17.59 -22.98
N ASP A 704 4.29 -18.55 -22.07
CA ASP A 704 3.10 -19.19 -21.49
C ASP A 704 2.26 -18.23 -20.65
N THR A 705 2.93 -17.24 -20.06
CA THR A 705 2.33 -16.22 -19.19
C THR A 705 2.88 -14.82 -19.50
N LEU A 706 2.06 -13.81 -19.25
CA LEU A 706 2.43 -12.40 -19.37
C LEU A 706 1.91 -11.62 -18.16
N VAL A 707 2.75 -10.75 -17.59
CA VAL A 707 2.35 -9.91 -16.45
C VAL A 707 1.98 -8.52 -16.96
N LEU A 708 0.71 -8.13 -16.76
CA LEU A 708 0.18 -6.81 -17.13
C LEU A 708 -0.50 -6.17 -15.91
N LEU A 709 -0.09 -4.96 -15.54
CA LEU A 709 -0.64 -4.17 -14.42
C LEU A 709 -0.76 -4.96 -13.10
N GLY A 710 0.17 -5.90 -12.87
CA GLY A 710 0.22 -6.75 -11.67
C GLY A 710 -0.56 -8.07 -11.75
N ILE A 711 -1.27 -8.33 -12.85
CA ILE A 711 -2.02 -9.58 -13.11
C ILE A 711 -1.20 -10.46 -14.07
N GLU A 712 -1.12 -11.76 -13.79
CA GLU A 712 -0.44 -12.70 -14.69
C GLU A 712 -1.48 -13.46 -15.49
N LEU A 713 -1.51 -13.18 -16.78
CA LEU A 713 -2.43 -13.77 -17.74
C LEU A 713 -1.80 -15.04 -18.29
N ASP A 714 -2.59 -16.10 -18.38
CA ASP A 714 -2.22 -17.34 -19.07
C ASP A 714 -3.06 -17.50 -20.34
N ARG A 715 -2.62 -18.38 -21.25
CA ARG A 715 -3.24 -18.62 -22.56
C ARG A 715 -4.77 -18.81 -22.54
N ARG A 716 -5.32 -19.39 -21.46
CA ARG A 716 -6.76 -19.71 -21.33
C ARG A 716 -7.50 -18.78 -20.37
N LEU A 717 -6.81 -17.79 -19.79
CA LEU A 717 -7.33 -16.91 -18.73
C LEU A 717 -7.92 -17.72 -17.56
N GLN A 718 -7.24 -18.79 -17.13
CA GLN A 718 -7.64 -19.60 -15.96
C GLN A 718 -7.02 -19.11 -14.64
N PHE A 719 -6.06 -18.20 -14.73
CA PHE A 719 -5.37 -17.48 -13.65
C PHE A 719 -4.66 -18.39 -12.63
N GLY A 720 -4.22 -19.57 -13.06
CA GLY A 720 -3.55 -20.53 -12.17
C GLY A 720 -2.18 -20.05 -11.69
N ALA A 721 -1.36 -19.54 -12.61
CA ALA A 721 -0.08 -18.93 -12.28
C ALA A 721 -0.26 -17.69 -11.37
N HIS A 722 -1.30 -16.88 -11.66
CA HIS A 722 -1.65 -15.73 -10.85
C HIS A 722 -1.99 -16.09 -9.40
N CYS A 723 -2.88 -17.05 -9.18
CA CYS A 723 -3.27 -17.47 -7.84
C CYS A 723 -2.09 -18.06 -7.06
N ARG A 724 -1.20 -18.83 -7.72
CA ARG A 724 0.03 -19.35 -7.09
C ARG A 724 0.99 -18.23 -6.67
N ARG A 725 1.16 -17.20 -7.51
CA ARG A 725 1.99 -16.02 -7.18
C ARG A 725 1.42 -15.23 -6.01
N LEU A 726 0.11 -14.99 -6.00
CA LEU A 726 -0.58 -14.33 -4.90
C LEU A 726 -0.41 -15.10 -3.59
N ARG A 727 -0.55 -16.42 -3.62
CA ARG A 727 -0.29 -17.30 -2.48
C ARG A 727 1.14 -17.16 -1.94
N LYS A 728 2.15 -17.22 -2.82
CA LYS A 728 3.56 -17.03 -2.43
C LYS A 728 3.79 -15.66 -1.79
N ARG A 729 3.12 -14.61 -2.29
CA ARG A 729 3.19 -13.25 -1.75
C ARG A 729 2.51 -13.10 -0.38
N VAL A 730 1.39 -13.78 -0.16
CA VAL A 730 0.57 -13.61 1.06
C VAL A 730 1.01 -14.49 2.22
N ARG A 731 1.61 -15.66 1.97
CA ARG A 731 2.09 -16.55 3.04
C ARG A 731 3.02 -15.86 4.06
N PRO A 732 4.05 -15.08 3.64
CA PRO A 732 4.86 -14.30 4.59
C PRO A 732 4.03 -13.26 5.36
N ARG A 733 3.05 -12.61 4.70
CA ARG A 733 2.15 -11.65 5.34
C ARG A 733 1.33 -12.27 6.47
N LEU A 734 0.89 -13.51 6.30
CA LEU A 734 0.20 -14.25 7.36
C LEU A 734 1.14 -14.59 8.52
N ALA A 735 2.40 -14.93 8.25
CA ALA A 735 3.40 -15.13 9.29
C ALA A 735 3.64 -13.84 10.08
N HIS A 736 3.69 -12.69 9.40
CA HIS A 736 3.77 -11.37 10.04
C HIS A 736 2.53 -11.07 10.88
N LEU A 737 1.33 -11.35 10.36
CA LEU A 737 0.08 -11.14 11.09
C LEU A 737 0.02 -12.01 12.36
N ARG A 738 0.51 -13.27 12.32
CA ARG A 738 0.64 -14.13 13.51
C ARG A 738 1.55 -13.55 14.58
N ARG A 739 2.56 -12.76 14.21
CA ARG A 739 3.44 -12.10 15.20
C ARG A 739 2.73 -10.98 15.97
N LEU A 740 1.55 -10.54 15.51
CA LEU A 740 0.78 -9.46 16.14
C LEU A 740 -0.33 -9.97 17.08
N GLY A 741 -0.49 -11.28 17.25
CA GLY A 741 -1.55 -11.83 18.09
C GLY A 741 -1.28 -13.27 18.52
N GLY A 742 -1.40 -13.52 19.83
CA GLY A 742 -1.42 -14.85 20.44
C GLY A 742 -2.83 -15.28 20.87
N ARG A 743 -2.94 -16.16 21.87
CA ARG A 743 -4.23 -16.51 22.50
C ARG A 743 -4.69 -15.45 23.51
N SER A 744 -3.78 -14.99 24.37
CA SER A 744 -4.06 -14.09 25.49
C SER A 744 -3.42 -12.70 25.35
N TRP A 745 -2.72 -12.42 24.25
CA TRP A 745 -2.00 -11.16 24.04
C TRP A 745 -2.02 -10.74 22.57
N GLY A 746 -1.72 -9.47 22.32
CA GLY A 746 -1.57 -8.87 21.00
C GLY A 746 -2.72 -7.95 20.64
N LEU A 747 -2.96 -7.80 19.33
CA LEU A 747 -4.01 -6.95 18.79
C LEU A 747 -5.40 -7.51 19.05
N ASP A 748 -6.35 -6.59 19.23
CA ASP A 748 -7.75 -6.91 19.39
C ASP A 748 -8.35 -7.39 18.06
N GLU A 749 -9.52 -8.04 18.11
CA GLU A 749 -10.13 -8.67 16.94
C GLU A 749 -10.35 -7.67 15.79
N ASP A 750 -10.91 -6.50 16.08
CA ASP A 750 -11.19 -5.47 15.09
C ASP A 750 -9.92 -4.90 14.47
N ALA A 751 -8.86 -4.74 15.26
CA ALA A 751 -7.56 -4.32 14.78
C ALA A 751 -6.94 -5.38 13.86
N LEU A 752 -6.96 -6.66 14.26
CA LEU A 752 -6.48 -7.77 13.43
C LEU A 752 -7.28 -7.91 12.13
N ARG A 753 -8.61 -7.79 12.19
CA ARG A 753 -9.48 -7.86 11.02
C ARG A 753 -9.20 -6.70 10.07
N THR A 754 -9.02 -5.49 10.60
CA THR A 754 -8.65 -4.31 9.82
C THR A 754 -7.29 -4.51 9.12
N VAL A 755 -6.28 -4.98 9.85
CA VAL A 755 -4.96 -5.28 9.30
C VAL A 755 -5.04 -6.42 8.28
N ALA A 756 -5.75 -7.51 8.54
CA ALA A 756 -5.92 -8.62 7.61
C ALA A 756 -6.60 -8.17 6.31
N ASN A 757 -7.67 -7.37 6.41
CA ASN A 757 -8.37 -6.84 5.24
C ASN A 757 -7.47 -5.90 4.40
N GLY A 758 -6.69 -5.02 5.04
CA GLY A 758 -5.80 -4.10 4.33
C GLY A 758 -4.52 -4.75 3.79
N TYR A 759 -3.88 -5.62 4.58
CA TYR A 759 -2.55 -6.15 4.31
C TYR A 759 -2.57 -7.51 3.59
N VAL A 760 -3.50 -8.40 3.94
CA VAL A 760 -3.64 -9.72 3.32
C VAL A 760 -4.63 -9.68 2.17
N ARG A 761 -5.91 -9.36 2.44
CA ARG A 761 -6.96 -9.34 1.41
C ARG A 761 -6.69 -8.29 0.34
N GLY A 762 -6.19 -7.10 0.72
CA GLY A 762 -5.78 -6.07 -0.24
C GLY A 762 -4.70 -6.53 -1.24
N ALA A 763 -3.84 -7.49 -0.89
CA ALA A 763 -2.92 -8.10 -1.85
C ALA A 763 -3.58 -9.14 -2.76
N LEU A 764 -4.57 -9.87 -2.24
CA LEU A 764 -5.32 -10.88 -2.99
C LEU A 764 -6.28 -10.25 -3.99
N GLU A 765 -6.88 -9.10 -3.67
CA GLU A 765 -7.98 -8.52 -4.45
C GLU A 765 -7.55 -7.42 -5.45
N HIS A 766 -6.25 -7.24 -5.72
CA HIS A 766 -5.80 -6.29 -6.74
C HIS A 766 -6.40 -6.65 -8.11
N ALA A 767 -7.20 -5.73 -8.67
CA ALA A 767 -8.00 -5.89 -9.89
C ALA A 767 -8.85 -7.19 -9.95
N ALA A 768 -9.27 -7.72 -8.80
CA ALA A 768 -9.94 -9.01 -8.73
C ALA A 768 -11.30 -9.04 -9.42
N ALA A 769 -12.01 -7.92 -9.59
CA ALA A 769 -13.26 -7.95 -10.34
C ALA A 769 -13.07 -8.41 -11.79
N ALA A 770 -11.90 -8.16 -12.37
CA ALA A 770 -11.59 -8.51 -13.75
C ALA A 770 -11.25 -9.99 -13.93
N TRP A 771 -10.54 -10.61 -12.97
CA TRP A 771 -10.00 -11.97 -13.14
C TRP A 771 -10.64 -13.02 -12.21
N LEU A 772 -11.13 -12.65 -11.02
CA LEU A 772 -11.67 -13.61 -10.06
C LEU A 772 -12.93 -14.32 -10.59
N PRO A 773 -13.88 -13.63 -11.27
CA PRO A 773 -15.02 -14.30 -11.90
C PRO A 773 -14.64 -15.32 -12.98
N ALA A 774 -13.48 -15.13 -13.62
CA ALA A 774 -12.96 -15.99 -14.69
C ALA A 774 -12.02 -17.10 -14.19
N ALA A 775 -11.50 -16.99 -12.97
CA ALA A 775 -10.58 -17.95 -12.41
C ALA A 775 -11.26 -19.31 -12.15
N ALA A 776 -10.52 -20.39 -12.36
CA ALA A 776 -11.04 -21.73 -12.08
C ALA A 776 -11.25 -21.93 -10.56
N PRO A 777 -12.33 -22.61 -10.11
CA PRO A 777 -12.62 -22.81 -8.68
C PRO A 777 -11.47 -23.43 -7.89
N SER A 778 -10.74 -24.39 -8.48
CA SER A 778 -9.57 -25.01 -7.86
C SER A 778 -8.41 -24.04 -7.59
N HIS A 779 -8.25 -23.01 -8.43
CA HIS A 779 -7.26 -21.94 -8.23
C HIS A 779 -7.74 -20.93 -7.18
N VAL A 780 -9.03 -20.60 -7.16
CA VAL A 780 -9.63 -19.72 -6.13
C VAL A 780 -9.50 -20.33 -4.73
N GLU A 781 -9.66 -21.65 -4.60
CA GLU A 781 -9.47 -22.38 -3.34
C GLU A 781 -8.04 -22.23 -2.78
N LEU A 782 -7.02 -21.99 -3.61
CA LEU A 782 -5.67 -21.66 -3.12
C LEU A 782 -5.64 -20.36 -2.33
N LEU A 783 -6.44 -19.37 -2.73
CA LEU A 783 -6.52 -18.06 -2.08
C LEU A 783 -7.43 -18.12 -0.84
N GLU A 784 -8.53 -18.86 -0.96
CA GLU A 784 -9.46 -19.13 0.14
C GLU A 784 -8.75 -19.77 1.33
N ARG A 785 -7.83 -20.71 1.09
CA ARG A 785 -6.99 -21.32 2.15
C ARG A 785 -6.16 -20.29 2.93
N GLU A 786 -5.63 -19.27 2.25
CA GLU A 786 -4.85 -18.22 2.89
C GLU A 786 -5.75 -17.23 3.65
N LEU A 787 -6.96 -16.94 3.15
CA LEU A 787 -7.98 -16.19 3.91
C LEU A 787 -8.43 -16.92 5.18
N ARG A 788 -8.67 -18.23 5.11
CA ARG A 788 -8.92 -19.06 6.31
C ARG A 788 -7.72 -19.03 7.26
N GLY A 789 -6.50 -18.86 6.75
CA GLY A 789 -5.30 -18.61 7.53
C GLY A 789 -5.40 -17.32 8.35
N ALA A 790 -5.85 -16.23 7.72
CA ALA A 790 -6.11 -14.95 8.40
C ALA A 790 -7.27 -15.04 9.41
N ALA A 791 -8.37 -15.70 9.03
CA ALA A 791 -9.53 -15.89 9.89
C ALA A 791 -9.17 -16.55 11.23
N ARG A 792 -8.28 -17.56 11.21
CA ARG A 792 -7.79 -18.23 12.44
C ARG A 792 -6.93 -17.32 13.32
N ILE A 793 -6.20 -16.38 12.73
CA ILE A 793 -5.38 -15.43 13.50
C ILE A 793 -6.28 -14.41 14.20
N ILE A 794 -7.31 -13.94 13.50
CA ILE A 794 -8.31 -13.01 14.02
C ILE A 794 -9.05 -13.64 15.20
N THR A 795 -9.65 -14.81 14.97
CA THR A 795 -10.55 -15.48 15.94
C THR A 795 -9.83 -16.33 16.99
N GLY A 796 -8.57 -16.72 16.75
CA GLY A 796 -7.86 -17.71 17.56
C GLY A 796 -8.41 -19.14 17.43
N CYS A 797 -9.30 -19.42 16.47
CA CYS A 797 -9.89 -20.75 16.27
C CYS A 797 -8.85 -21.78 15.77
N PRO A 798 -8.95 -23.06 16.22
CA PRO A 798 -8.01 -24.10 15.83
C PRO A 798 -8.11 -24.49 14.35
N ARG A 799 -7.11 -25.22 13.84
CA ARG A 799 -7.03 -25.60 12.41
C ARG A 799 -8.22 -26.44 11.93
N SER A 800 -8.76 -27.27 12.81
CA SER A 800 -9.89 -28.20 12.58
C SER A 800 -11.25 -27.52 12.48
N THR A 801 -11.36 -26.25 12.87
CA THR A 801 -12.64 -25.51 12.90
C THR A 801 -13.34 -25.55 11.54
N PRO A 802 -14.67 -25.83 11.47
CA PRO A 802 -15.41 -25.79 10.22
C PRO A 802 -15.25 -24.47 9.48
N THR A 803 -15.02 -24.54 8.17
CA THR A 803 -14.63 -23.36 7.36
C THR A 803 -15.70 -22.27 7.35
N HIS A 804 -16.98 -22.65 7.23
CA HIS A 804 -18.11 -21.71 7.24
C HIS A 804 -18.22 -20.98 8.58
N ALA A 805 -18.12 -21.69 9.70
CA ALA A 805 -18.14 -21.13 11.05
C ALA A 805 -16.96 -20.18 11.28
N LEU A 806 -15.75 -20.61 10.90
CA LEU A 806 -14.53 -19.82 11.01
C LEU A 806 -14.63 -18.49 10.25
N MET A 807 -15.09 -18.52 9.00
CA MET A 807 -15.21 -17.32 8.16
C MET A 807 -16.30 -16.37 8.70
N ALA A 808 -17.41 -16.93 9.19
CA ALA A 808 -18.50 -16.16 9.79
C ALA A 808 -18.08 -15.46 11.09
N GLU A 809 -17.44 -16.18 12.03
CA GLU A 809 -16.89 -15.62 13.27
C GLU A 809 -15.86 -14.53 12.98
N ALA A 810 -14.94 -14.77 12.03
CA ALA A 810 -13.94 -13.79 11.64
C ALA A 810 -14.52 -12.59 10.85
N ARG A 811 -15.80 -12.63 10.47
CA ARG A 811 -16.46 -11.70 9.54
C ARG A 811 -15.67 -11.44 8.26
N LEU A 812 -15.08 -12.50 7.72
CA LEU A 812 -14.42 -12.46 6.42
C LEU A 812 -15.34 -13.10 5.38
N ALA A 813 -15.62 -12.36 4.31
CA ALA A 813 -16.36 -12.89 3.17
C ALA A 813 -15.48 -13.90 2.39
N PRO A 814 -15.98 -15.12 2.10
CA PRO A 814 -15.31 -16.08 1.23
C PRO A 814 -15.06 -15.52 -0.17
N MET A 815 -14.05 -16.04 -0.87
CA MET A 815 -13.70 -15.58 -2.22
C MET A 815 -14.85 -15.69 -3.22
N GLU A 816 -15.75 -16.66 -3.05
CA GLU A 816 -16.92 -16.81 -3.93
C GLU A 816 -17.94 -15.69 -3.71
N GLU A 817 -18.27 -15.33 -2.46
CA GLU A 817 -19.09 -14.14 -2.12
C GLU A 817 -18.47 -12.87 -2.71
N ARG A 818 -17.12 -12.75 -2.61
CA ARG A 818 -16.37 -11.64 -3.20
C ARG A 818 -16.46 -11.63 -4.72
N GLY A 819 -16.38 -12.78 -5.38
CA GLY A 819 -16.47 -12.91 -6.84
C GLY A 819 -17.77 -12.32 -7.40
N TRP A 820 -18.91 -12.62 -6.77
CA TRP A 820 -20.21 -12.04 -7.14
C TRP A 820 -20.26 -10.53 -6.92
N THR A 821 -19.84 -10.08 -5.72
CA THR A 821 -19.82 -8.67 -5.35
C THR A 821 -18.95 -7.83 -6.29
N LEU A 822 -17.75 -8.33 -6.60
CA LEU A 822 -16.78 -7.64 -7.44
C LEU A 822 -17.22 -7.60 -8.90
N ALA A 823 -17.79 -8.69 -9.43
CA ALA A 823 -18.34 -8.73 -10.79
C ALA A 823 -19.46 -7.68 -10.97
N ALA A 824 -20.40 -7.61 -10.03
CA ALA A 824 -21.46 -6.61 -10.04
C ALA A 824 -20.94 -5.17 -9.93
N ARG A 825 -19.89 -4.94 -9.12
CA ARG A 825 -19.23 -3.64 -9.01
C ARG A 825 -18.61 -3.20 -10.34
N LEU A 826 -17.88 -4.10 -11.01
CA LEU A 826 -17.25 -3.79 -12.30
C LEU A 826 -18.30 -3.55 -13.39
N LEU A 827 -19.39 -4.32 -13.40
CA LEU A 827 -20.51 -4.09 -14.31
C LEU A 827 -21.13 -2.69 -14.12
N GLY A 828 -21.47 -2.33 -12.88
CA GLY A 828 -22.02 -1.00 -12.59
C GLY A 828 -21.08 0.13 -12.96
N ARG A 829 -19.80 -0.03 -12.62
CA ARG A 829 -18.75 0.91 -12.98
C ARG A 829 -18.61 1.07 -14.49
N ALA A 830 -18.68 -0.02 -15.25
CA ALA A 830 -18.57 0.02 -16.71
C ALA A 830 -19.78 0.69 -17.37
N LEU A 831 -21.01 0.37 -16.93
CA LEU A 831 -22.24 0.98 -17.44
C LEU A 831 -22.35 2.48 -17.07
N ALA A 832 -21.75 2.89 -15.96
CA ALA A 832 -21.70 4.27 -15.48
C ALA A 832 -20.66 5.16 -16.19
N LEU A 833 -19.84 4.62 -17.10
CA LEU A 833 -18.89 5.41 -17.89
C LEU A 833 -19.59 6.20 -19.01
N PRO A 834 -18.96 7.25 -19.56
CA PRO A 834 -19.54 7.99 -20.68
C PRO A 834 -19.79 7.13 -21.92
N PRO A 835 -20.80 7.45 -22.74
CA PRO A 835 -20.98 6.85 -24.06
C PRO A 835 -19.69 6.98 -24.89
N GLY A 836 -19.33 5.91 -25.61
CA GLY A 836 -18.09 5.84 -26.38
C GLY A 836 -16.85 5.39 -25.60
N ASP A 837 -16.94 5.19 -24.27
CA ASP A 837 -15.88 4.51 -23.53
C ASP A 837 -15.85 3.02 -23.91
N PRO A 838 -14.68 2.45 -24.27
CA PRO A 838 -14.61 1.07 -24.70
C PRO A 838 -15.03 0.05 -23.63
N LEU A 839 -14.81 0.32 -22.34
CA LEU A 839 -15.24 -0.61 -21.29
C LEU A 839 -16.77 -0.63 -21.15
N ARG A 840 -17.43 0.52 -21.36
CA ARG A 840 -18.89 0.59 -21.41
C ARG A 840 -19.44 -0.22 -22.58
N ALA A 841 -18.86 -0.07 -23.76
CA ALA A 841 -19.24 -0.86 -24.93
C ALA A 841 -19.11 -2.38 -24.65
N THR A 842 -18.03 -2.81 -24.01
CA THR A 842 -17.85 -4.21 -23.58
C THR A 842 -18.93 -4.65 -22.57
N ALA A 843 -19.37 -3.77 -21.66
CA ALA A 843 -20.43 -4.09 -20.69
C ALA A 843 -21.83 -4.18 -21.30
N GLU A 844 -22.13 -3.33 -22.29
CA GLU A 844 -23.40 -3.28 -23.01
C GLU A 844 -23.52 -4.41 -24.05
N ALA A 845 -22.40 -4.89 -24.57
CA ALA A 845 -22.37 -5.96 -25.56
C ALA A 845 -23.04 -7.26 -25.08
N SER A 846 -23.50 -8.04 -26.05
CA SER A 846 -23.98 -9.40 -25.88
C SER A 846 -23.14 -10.34 -26.73
N ALA A 847 -22.70 -11.45 -26.14
CA ALA A 847 -21.93 -12.48 -26.82
C ALA A 847 -22.67 -13.83 -26.72
N PRO A 848 -22.54 -14.73 -27.71
CA PRO A 848 -23.10 -16.07 -27.62
C PRO A 848 -22.57 -16.84 -26.40
N ALA A 849 -23.27 -17.88 -25.96
CA ALA A 849 -22.83 -18.74 -24.84
C ALA A 849 -22.36 -20.12 -25.34
N ARG A 850 -21.35 -20.16 -26.20
CA ARG A 850 -20.86 -21.40 -26.81
C ARG A 850 -20.07 -22.28 -25.85
N LEU A 851 -19.40 -21.69 -24.86
CA LEU A 851 -18.44 -22.35 -23.97
C LEU A 851 -18.79 -22.11 -22.51
N ALA A 852 -19.25 -23.17 -21.83
CA ALA A 852 -19.58 -23.13 -20.41
C ALA A 852 -18.37 -22.89 -19.48
N SER A 853 -17.16 -23.15 -19.98
CA SER A 853 -15.90 -22.91 -19.25
C SER A 853 -15.45 -21.45 -19.28
N VAL A 854 -16.06 -20.62 -20.12
CA VAL A 854 -15.74 -19.19 -20.24
C VAL A 854 -16.75 -18.42 -19.40
N ARG A 855 -16.33 -18.01 -18.19
CA ARG A 855 -17.14 -17.23 -17.25
C ARG A 855 -16.55 -15.84 -17.10
N GLY A 856 -17.34 -14.82 -17.39
CA GLY A 856 -16.92 -13.42 -17.34
C GLY A 856 -17.55 -12.67 -16.18
N TRP A 857 -16.99 -11.49 -15.88
CA TRP A 857 -17.57 -10.60 -14.89
C TRP A 857 -18.91 -10.01 -15.38
N ARG A 858 -19.12 -9.86 -16.69
CA ARG A 858 -20.34 -9.24 -17.25
C ARG A 858 -21.58 -10.08 -16.94
N GLU A 859 -21.57 -11.35 -17.31
CA GLU A 859 -22.69 -12.27 -17.08
C GLU A 859 -22.93 -12.49 -15.58
N ARG A 860 -21.87 -12.80 -14.82
CA ARG A 860 -21.95 -12.97 -13.36
C ARG A 860 -22.47 -11.71 -12.67
N GLY A 861 -22.08 -10.53 -13.15
CA GLY A 861 -22.57 -9.25 -12.66
C GLY A 861 -24.05 -9.04 -12.93
N ARG A 862 -24.53 -9.36 -14.15
CA ARG A 862 -25.96 -9.25 -14.51
C ARG A 862 -26.83 -10.17 -13.66
N LEU A 863 -26.41 -11.42 -13.46
CA LEU A 863 -27.10 -12.37 -12.58
C LEU A 863 -27.12 -11.90 -11.11
N ALA A 864 -26.00 -11.34 -10.62
CA ALA A 864 -25.96 -10.75 -9.29
C ALA A 864 -26.91 -9.56 -9.14
N TRP A 865 -27.04 -8.73 -10.19
CA TRP A 865 -27.95 -7.59 -10.22
C TRP A 865 -29.41 -8.02 -10.19
N GLU A 866 -29.77 -8.96 -11.07
CA GLU A 866 -31.11 -9.56 -11.11
C GLU A 866 -31.52 -10.09 -9.74
N LYS A 867 -30.64 -10.89 -9.12
CA LYS A 867 -30.88 -11.44 -7.78
C LYS A 867 -31.02 -10.39 -6.68
N ALA A 868 -30.32 -9.27 -6.81
CA ALA A 868 -30.36 -8.18 -5.87
C ALA A 868 -31.47 -7.15 -6.17
N GLY A 869 -32.29 -7.37 -7.21
CA GLY A 869 -33.34 -6.44 -7.63
C GLY A 869 -32.79 -5.11 -8.16
N VAL A 870 -31.62 -5.12 -8.79
CA VAL A 870 -30.99 -3.92 -9.36
C VAL A 870 -31.58 -3.67 -10.75
N ALA A 871 -32.26 -2.53 -10.91
CA ALA A 871 -32.75 -2.04 -12.20
C ALA A 871 -31.82 -0.95 -12.78
N LEU A 872 -31.90 -0.73 -14.09
CA LEU A 872 -31.33 0.45 -14.75
C LEU A 872 -32.29 1.64 -14.61
N PRO A 873 -31.80 2.89 -14.62
CA PRO A 873 -30.42 3.32 -14.92
C PRO A 873 -29.43 3.27 -13.72
N VAL A 874 -28.13 3.35 -14.02
CA VAL A 874 -27.07 3.53 -13.00
C VAL A 874 -26.50 4.94 -13.10
N GLU A 875 -26.19 5.55 -11.96
CA GLU A 875 -25.61 6.88 -11.93
C GLU A 875 -24.22 6.96 -12.59
N PRO A 876 -23.90 8.06 -13.31
CA PRO A 876 -22.59 8.26 -13.88
C PRO A 876 -21.46 8.26 -12.82
N VAL A 877 -20.36 7.54 -13.12
CA VAL A 877 -19.19 7.46 -12.23
C VAL A 877 -18.24 8.67 -12.39
N LEU A 878 -18.36 9.37 -13.53
CA LEU A 878 -17.63 10.59 -13.84
C LEU A 878 -18.63 11.75 -13.92
N PRO A 879 -18.98 12.40 -12.80
CA PRO A 879 -19.89 13.52 -12.85
C PRO A 879 -19.25 14.70 -13.60
N PRO A 880 -20.06 15.61 -14.16
CA PRO A 880 -19.56 16.86 -14.73
C PRO A 880 -18.70 17.62 -13.71
N ARG A 881 -17.57 18.19 -14.14
CA ARG A 881 -16.69 18.94 -13.24
C ARG A 881 -17.21 20.37 -13.07
N ILE A 882 -16.97 20.95 -11.90
CA ILE A 882 -17.17 22.38 -11.65
C ILE A 882 -15.82 23.08 -11.86
N PRO A 883 -15.79 24.24 -12.56
CA PRO A 883 -14.56 25.02 -12.71
C PRO A 883 -13.94 25.33 -11.34
N PRO A 884 -12.67 24.93 -11.08
CA PRO A 884 -12.05 25.11 -9.77
C PRO A 884 -11.76 26.57 -9.40
N TRP A 885 -11.76 27.47 -10.38
CA TRP A 885 -11.61 28.92 -10.20
C TRP A 885 -12.95 29.63 -9.95
N ARG A 886 -14.07 28.90 -9.87
CA ARG A 886 -15.37 29.49 -9.53
C ARG A 886 -15.40 29.81 -8.03
N GLN A 887 -15.66 31.07 -7.69
CA GLN A 887 -15.71 31.53 -6.30
C GLN A 887 -16.95 31.01 -5.59
N THR A 888 -16.83 30.74 -4.29
CA THR A 888 -17.93 30.22 -3.46
C THR A 888 -18.59 31.29 -2.59
N SER A 889 -18.37 32.58 -2.92
CA SER A 889 -18.96 33.71 -2.20
C SER A 889 -20.48 33.62 -2.17
N GLY A 890 -21.06 33.81 -0.99
CA GLY A 890 -22.51 33.77 -0.79
C GLY A 890 -23.02 32.47 -0.15
N VAL A 891 -22.24 31.38 -0.12
CA VAL A 891 -22.67 30.11 0.50
C VAL A 891 -21.92 29.86 1.80
N THR A 892 -22.65 29.58 2.89
CA THR A 892 -22.08 29.28 4.21
C THR A 892 -22.54 27.92 4.72
N PHE A 893 -21.66 27.18 5.38
CA PHE A 893 -21.97 25.87 5.98
C PHE A 893 -21.75 25.89 7.49
N ARG A 894 -22.73 25.41 8.24
CA ARG A 894 -22.69 25.23 9.69
C ARG A 894 -23.07 23.78 10.02
N MET A 895 -22.28 23.16 10.89
CA MET A 895 -22.36 21.72 11.21
C MET A 895 -22.79 21.45 12.65
N ASP A 896 -23.16 22.50 13.39
CA ASP A 896 -23.55 22.48 14.78
C ASP A 896 -24.60 23.57 15.03
N VAL A 897 -25.34 23.42 16.13
CA VAL A 897 -26.34 24.38 16.63
C VAL A 897 -25.88 24.95 17.99
N GLY A 898 -24.56 25.07 18.18
CA GLY A 898 -23.94 25.42 19.45
C GLY A 898 -23.45 24.21 20.28
N PRO A 899 -22.92 24.47 21.50
CA PRO A 899 -22.31 23.44 22.33
C PRO A 899 -23.35 22.47 22.91
N LEU A 900 -23.31 21.21 22.47
CA LEU A 900 -24.13 20.12 22.99
C LEU A 900 -23.25 19.05 23.65
N ARG A 901 -23.68 18.53 24.80
CA ARG A 901 -23.02 17.38 25.43
C ARG A 901 -23.31 16.08 24.67
N ALA A 902 -22.38 15.14 24.72
CA ALA A 902 -22.60 13.81 24.15
C ALA A 902 -23.79 13.12 24.87
N GLY A 903 -24.77 12.65 24.08
CA GLY A 903 -26.00 12.06 24.63
C GLY A 903 -27.01 13.06 25.19
N ALA A 904 -26.94 14.33 24.80
CA ALA A 904 -27.95 15.33 25.15
C ALA A 904 -29.38 14.84 24.87
N ALA A 905 -30.30 15.12 25.80
CA ALA A 905 -31.71 14.75 25.69
C ALA A 905 -32.39 15.51 24.54
N ALA A 906 -33.50 14.97 24.01
CA ALA A 906 -34.20 15.56 22.87
C ALA A 906 -34.56 17.04 23.09
N ALA A 907 -35.17 17.38 24.23
CA ALA A 907 -35.56 18.76 24.57
C ALA A 907 -34.36 19.74 24.69
N GLU A 908 -33.18 19.25 25.10
CA GLU A 908 -31.96 20.07 25.15
C GLU A 908 -31.46 20.39 23.73
N ARG A 909 -31.49 19.39 22.84
CA ARG A 909 -31.15 19.56 21.43
C ARG A 909 -32.13 20.48 20.72
N GLU A 910 -33.42 20.34 21.02
CA GLU A 910 -34.50 21.18 20.49
C GLU A 910 -34.31 22.65 20.86
N ARG A 911 -34.09 22.96 22.15
CA ARG A 911 -33.81 24.33 22.60
C ARG A 911 -32.58 24.93 21.94
N ALA A 912 -31.49 24.17 21.87
CA ALA A 912 -30.26 24.65 21.23
C ALA A 912 -30.48 24.94 19.74
N ALA A 913 -31.19 24.05 19.03
CA ALA A 913 -31.57 24.25 17.65
C ALA A 913 -32.46 25.50 17.50
N ALA A 914 -33.51 25.65 18.31
CA ALA A 914 -34.41 26.80 18.25
C ALA A 914 -33.68 28.14 18.46
N LEU A 915 -32.81 28.22 19.48
CA LEU A 915 -32.00 29.42 19.75
C LEU A 915 -31.05 29.75 18.59
N HIS A 916 -30.40 28.73 18.03
CA HIS A 916 -29.48 28.92 16.91
C HIS A 916 -30.21 29.33 15.63
N LEU A 917 -31.32 28.69 15.30
CA LEU A 917 -32.14 29.01 14.13
C LEU A 917 -32.74 30.42 14.24
N ALA A 918 -33.11 30.88 15.44
CA ALA A 918 -33.54 32.26 15.68
C ALA A 918 -32.44 33.30 15.42
N SER A 919 -31.16 32.91 15.43
CA SER A 919 -30.03 33.79 15.11
C SER A 919 -29.75 33.94 13.61
N LEU A 920 -30.34 33.08 12.78
CA LEU A 920 -30.24 33.17 11.33
C LEU A 920 -31.18 34.27 10.77
N PRO A 921 -31.01 34.71 9.51
CA PRO A 921 -31.94 35.66 8.91
C PRO A 921 -33.38 35.15 8.96
N GLN A 922 -34.27 35.88 9.64
CA GLN A 922 -35.67 35.46 9.81
C GLN A 922 -36.52 35.78 8.58
N CYS A 923 -36.31 36.93 7.94
CA CYS A 923 -36.87 37.24 6.62
C CYS A 923 -36.03 36.55 5.54
N ALA A 924 -36.35 35.27 5.28
CA ALA A 924 -35.61 34.38 4.41
C ALA A 924 -36.56 33.35 3.78
N VAL A 925 -36.11 32.71 2.71
CA VAL A 925 -36.75 31.49 2.20
C VAL A 925 -36.13 30.29 2.92
N TRP A 926 -36.95 29.53 3.65
CA TRP A 926 -36.50 28.38 4.41
C TRP A 926 -36.72 27.09 3.63
N LEU A 927 -35.66 26.30 3.48
CA LEU A 927 -35.70 24.99 2.85
C LEU A 927 -35.34 23.93 3.88
N TRP A 928 -36.32 23.10 4.26
CA TRP A 928 -36.12 21.96 5.15
C TRP A 928 -36.05 20.67 4.33
N THR A 929 -35.09 19.80 4.61
CA THR A 929 -34.89 18.60 3.81
C THR A 929 -34.57 17.38 4.66
N ASP A 930 -35.18 16.25 4.32
CA ASP A 930 -34.88 14.95 4.92
C ASP A 930 -35.00 13.81 3.89
N GLY A 931 -34.36 12.68 4.18
CA GLY A 931 -34.34 11.48 3.36
C GLY A 931 -34.70 10.22 4.15
N SER A 932 -35.65 9.45 3.63
CA SER A 932 -36.05 8.15 4.18
C SER A 932 -35.53 7.01 3.33
N ALA A 933 -35.13 5.91 3.96
CA ALA A 933 -34.83 4.65 3.29
C ALA A 933 -35.24 3.48 4.20
N ALA A 934 -36.12 2.60 3.70
CA ALA A 934 -36.56 1.41 4.42
C ALA A 934 -35.37 0.50 4.76
N GLY A 935 -35.20 0.22 6.05
CA GLY A 935 -34.04 -0.52 6.58
C GLY A 935 -32.69 0.12 6.27
N GLY A 936 -32.66 1.40 5.88
CA GLY A 936 -31.48 2.15 5.46
C GLY A 936 -30.88 1.74 4.11
N VAL A 937 -31.59 0.94 3.29
CA VAL A 937 -31.01 0.32 2.08
C VAL A 937 -31.93 0.24 0.87
N SER A 938 -33.24 0.45 1.01
CA SER A 938 -34.21 0.25 -0.06
C SER A 938 -35.38 1.23 0.03
N ARG A 939 -36.17 1.38 -1.04
CA ARG A 939 -37.34 2.27 -1.13
C ARG A 939 -37.03 3.67 -0.58
N GLY A 940 -36.14 4.37 -1.29
CA GLY A 940 -35.73 5.71 -0.88
C GLY A 940 -36.82 6.74 -1.16
N GLY A 941 -37.08 7.63 -0.21
CA GLY A 941 -37.93 8.81 -0.39
C GLY A 941 -37.20 10.07 0.03
N ALA A 942 -37.34 11.13 -0.75
CA ALA A 942 -36.76 12.45 -0.47
C ALA A 942 -37.89 13.45 -0.24
N GLY A 943 -37.82 14.14 0.90
CA GLY A 943 -38.80 15.15 1.30
C GLY A 943 -38.13 16.51 1.44
N ALA A 944 -38.70 17.53 0.82
CA ALA A 944 -38.29 18.91 1.02
C ALA A 944 -39.51 19.80 1.31
N VAL A 945 -39.37 20.73 2.24
CA VAL A 945 -40.42 21.70 2.61
C VAL A 945 -39.84 23.10 2.44
N LEU A 946 -40.41 23.86 1.52
CA LEU A 946 -40.12 25.27 1.33
C LEU A 946 -41.10 26.09 2.15
N VAL A 947 -40.60 27.10 2.86
CA VAL A 947 -41.40 28.08 3.59
C VAL A 947 -40.98 29.47 3.14
N TRP A 948 -41.92 30.20 2.57
CA TRP A 948 -41.74 31.57 2.08
C TRP A 948 -41.89 32.59 3.23
N PRO A 949 -41.44 33.84 3.04
CA PRO A 949 -41.49 34.87 4.10
C PRO A 949 -42.90 35.23 4.57
N ASP A 950 -43.91 34.98 3.75
CA ASP A 950 -45.34 35.17 4.06
C ASP A 950 -45.97 33.90 4.68
N GLU A 951 -45.15 32.95 5.11
CA GLU A 951 -45.53 31.67 5.73
C GLU A 951 -46.19 30.67 4.77
N GLU A 952 -46.27 30.97 3.47
CA GLU A 952 -46.72 29.98 2.48
C GLU A 952 -45.74 28.80 2.43
N THR A 953 -46.26 27.57 2.41
CA THR A 953 -45.41 26.36 2.37
C THR A 953 -45.66 25.48 1.16
N GLU A 954 -44.59 25.01 0.53
CA GLU A 954 -44.61 24.05 -0.58
C GLU A 954 -43.89 22.75 -0.15
N GLU A 955 -44.57 21.60 -0.24
CA GLU A 955 -44.01 20.28 0.11
C GLU A 955 -43.69 19.46 -1.14
N LEU A 956 -42.42 19.07 -1.28
CA LEU A 956 -41.88 18.34 -2.42
C LEU A 956 -41.62 16.89 -2.05
N ARG A 957 -42.19 15.96 -2.83
CA ARG A 957 -42.07 14.51 -2.65
C ARG A 957 -41.39 13.91 -3.88
N VAL A 958 -40.22 13.30 -3.70
CA VAL A 958 -39.45 12.72 -4.81
C VAL A 958 -38.96 11.31 -4.45
N PRO A 959 -39.12 10.31 -5.35
CA PRO A 959 -38.53 8.99 -5.12
C PRO A 959 -36.99 9.07 -5.22
N ALA A 960 -36.29 8.44 -4.27
CA ALA A 960 -34.82 8.41 -4.23
C ALA A 960 -34.22 7.06 -4.71
N GLY A 961 -35.09 6.14 -5.14
CA GLY A 961 -34.76 4.91 -5.85
C GLY A 961 -34.96 3.64 -5.04
N GLN A 962 -35.14 2.53 -5.76
CA GLN A 962 -35.47 1.23 -5.18
C GLN A 962 -34.36 0.73 -4.26
N LEU A 963 -33.11 0.96 -4.65
CA LEU A 963 -31.92 0.73 -3.83
C LEU A 963 -31.34 2.09 -3.43
N CYS A 964 -31.53 2.47 -2.17
CA CYS A 964 -31.17 3.80 -1.69
C CYS A 964 -30.61 3.72 -0.27
N SER A 965 -29.50 4.43 -0.02
CA SER A 965 -29.00 4.66 1.34
C SER A 965 -29.59 5.95 1.91
N SER A 966 -29.71 6.08 3.24
CA SER A 966 -30.18 7.32 3.88
C SER A 966 -29.45 8.56 3.36
N TYR A 967 -28.11 8.52 3.31
CA TYR A 967 -27.28 9.58 2.71
C TYR A 967 -27.71 9.98 1.28
N ARG A 968 -28.08 9.00 0.46
CA ARG A 968 -28.53 9.26 -0.91
C ARG A 968 -29.87 9.98 -0.89
N ALA A 969 -30.83 9.49 -0.12
CA ALA A 969 -32.15 10.11 0.00
C ALA A 969 -32.03 11.56 0.50
N GLU A 970 -31.20 11.81 1.52
CA GLU A 970 -30.89 13.13 2.06
C GLU A 970 -30.31 14.07 0.99
N MET A 971 -29.35 13.59 0.19
CA MET A 971 -28.77 14.36 -0.91
C MET A 971 -29.77 14.65 -2.04
N VAL A 972 -30.67 13.71 -2.35
CA VAL A 972 -31.75 13.93 -3.33
C VAL A 972 -32.70 15.01 -2.84
N ALA A 973 -33.12 14.96 -1.57
CA ALA A 973 -33.99 15.98 -0.97
C ALA A 973 -33.38 17.38 -1.04
N LEU A 974 -32.09 17.49 -0.69
CA LEU A 974 -31.34 18.74 -0.77
C LEU A 974 -31.24 19.28 -2.20
N VAL A 975 -30.91 18.42 -3.16
CA VAL A 975 -30.83 18.83 -4.58
C VAL A 975 -32.19 19.25 -5.10
N THR A 976 -33.24 18.47 -4.84
CA THR A 976 -34.61 18.79 -5.25
C THR A 976 -35.05 20.15 -4.73
N GLY A 977 -34.88 20.41 -3.43
CA GLY A 977 -35.27 21.70 -2.86
C GLY A 977 -34.52 22.88 -3.48
N LEU A 978 -33.20 22.75 -3.67
CA LEU A 978 -32.39 23.79 -4.30
C LEU A 978 -32.73 24.02 -5.77
N GLU A 979 -32.95 22.95 -6.55
CA GLU A 979 -33.33 23.05 -7.96
C GLU A 979 -34.73 23.65 -8.12
N THR A 980 -35.68 23.30 -7.26
CA THR A 980 -37.00 23.95 -7.26
C THR A 980 -36.87 25.44 -7.00
N LEU A 981 -36.02 25.87 -6.05
CA LEU A 981 -35.77 27.30 -5.82
C LEU A 981 -35.20 28.01 -7.06
N THR A 982 -34.35 27.35 -7.87
CA THR A 982 -33.84 27.96 -9.11
C THR A 982 -34.91 28.19 -10.17
N GLN A 983 -36.06 27.50 -10.07
CA GLN A 983 -37.17 27.58 -11.01
C GLN A 983 -38.26 28.57 -10.56
N ARG A 984 -38.14 29.13 -9.34
CA ARG A 984 -39.12 30.06 -8.78
C ARG A 984 -38.63 31.49 -8.94
N ASP A 985 -39.40 32.31 -9.66
CA ASP A 985 -39.13 33.74 -9.83
C ASP A 985 -39.78 34.56 -8.70
N ARG A 986 -39.42 34.22 -7.46
CA ARG A 986 -40.03 34.79 -6.25
C ARG A 986 -38.96 35.05 -5.19
N ASP A 987 -39.08 36.20 -4.51
CA ASP A 987 -38.27 36.57 -3.34
C ASP A 987 -36.75 36.39 -3.56
N GLN A 988 -36.27 36.74 -4.77
CA GLN A 988 -34.89 36.49 -5.21
C GLN A 988 -33.85 37.30 -4.43
N ASP A 989 -34.25 38.43 -3.84
CA ASP A 989 -33.38 39.29 -3.05
C ASP A 989 -33.19 38.79 -1.61
N LEU A 990 -34.03 37.85 -1.14
CA LEU A 990 -34.00 37.36 0.23
C LEU A 990 -33.01 36.20 0.40
N PRO A 991 -32.31 36.10 1.55
CA PRO A 991 -31.42 34.97 1.82
C PRO A 991 -32.18 33.63 1.85
N ILE A 992 -31.46 32.53 1.60
CA ILE A 992 -31.98 31.16 1.73
C ILE A 992 -31.37 30.51 2.96
N VAL A 993 -32.20 29.90 3.80
CA VAL A 993 -31.75 29.07 4.92
C VAL A 993 -32.12 27.61 4.64
N VAL A 994 -31.12 26.79 4.38
CA VAL A 994 -31.27 25.35 4.14
C VAL A 994 -31.01 24.61 5.44
N CYS A 995 -32.01 23.92 5.97
CA CYS A 995 -31.92 23.09 7.17
C CYS A 995 -32.00 21.60 6.82
N THR A 996 -31.02 20.82 7.26
CA THR A 996 -30.98 19.37 7.08
C THR A 996 -30.38 18.70 8.30
N ASP A 997 -30.90 17.53 8.69
CA ASP A 997 -30.28 16.73 9.75
C ASP A 997 -29.13 15.82 9.26
N SER A 998 -28.88 15.81 7.95
CA SER A 998 -27.76 15.10 7.36
C SER A 998 -26.43 15.80 7.58
N LEU A 999 -25.78 15.50 8.70
CA LEU A 999 -24.42 15.98 8.96
C LEU A 999 -23.45 15.54 7.85
N SER A 1000 -23.70 14.38 7.25
CA SER A 1000 -22.86 13.80 6.21
C SER A 1000 -23.00 14.49 4.85
N ALA A 1001 -24.19 14.97 4.48
CA ALA A 1001 -24.42 15.81 3.30
C ALA A 1001 -23.71 17.17 3.46
N VAL A 1002 -23.93 17.83 4.61
CA VAL A 1002 -23.29 19.13 4.93
C VAL A 1002 -21.77 19.01 4.92
N ALA A 1003 -21.21 17.97 5.57
CA ALA A 1003 -19.77 17.72 5.57
C ALA A 1003 -19.21 17.50 4.16
N THR A 1004 -19.97 16.83 3.29
CA THR A 1004 -19.54 16.55 1.91
C THR A 1004 -19.53 17.82 1.07
N LEU A 1005 -20.60 18.63 1.11
CA LEU A 1005 -20.72 19.88 0.37
C LEU A 1005 -19.71 20.93 0.85
N ARG A 1006 -19.47 21.02 2.17
CA ARG A 1006 -18.51 21.94 2.78
C ARG A 1006 -17.07 21.78 2.27
N ASN A 1007 -16.70 20.61 1.74
CA ASN A 1007 -15.37 20.42 1.12
C ASN A 1007 -15.18 21.25 -0.16
N GLY A 1008 -16.24 21.88 -0.67
CA GLY A 1008 -16.23 22.79 -1.80
C GLY A 1008 -16.61 22.11 -3.12
N PRO A 1009 -16.91 22.90 -4.16
CA PRO A 1009 -17.42 22.42 -5.44
C PRO A 1009 -16.43 21.53 -6.19
N ALA A 1010 -15.15 21.90 -6.21
CA ALA A 1010 -14.10 21.14 -6.91
C ALA A 1010 -13.74 19.80 -6.22
N ALA A 1011 -14.23 19.58 -5.00
CA ALA A 1011 -14.02 18.34 -4.26
C ALA A 1011 -15.15 17.31 -4.48
N GLN A 1012 -16.24 17.69 -5.15
CA GLN A 1012 -17.39 16.82 -5.33
C GLN A 1012 -17.09 15.70 -6.33
N THR A 1013 -17.44 14.47 -5.94
CA THR A 1013 -17.22 13.26 -6.74
C THR A 1013 -18.50 12.51 -7.09
N SER A 1014 -19.67 13.01 -6.67
CA SER A 1014 -20.98 12.44 -7.00
C SER A 1014 -21.78 13.39 -7.88
N PRO A 1015 -22.66 12.88 -8.76
CA PRO A 1015 -23.58 13.71 -9.54
C PRO A 1015 -24.44 14.62 -8.66
N LEU A 1016 -24.99 14.09 -7.56
CA LEU A 1016 -25.82 14.86 -6.61
C LEU A 1016 -25.04 16.00 -5.93
N GLY A 1017 -23.78 15.77 -5.54
CA GLY A 1017 -22.96 16.82 -4.95
C GLY A 1017 -22.64 17.95 -5.93
N VAL A 1018 -22.44 17.60 -7.21
CA VAL A 1018 -22.25 18.58 -8.30
C VAL A 1018 -23.55 19.34 -8.57
N ALA A 1019 -24.69 18.65 -8.62
CA ALA A 1019 -26.01 19.27 -8.82
C ALA A 1019 -26.32 20.28 -7.71
N ALA A 1020 -26.13 19.90 -6.44
CA ALA A 1020 -26.32 20.79 -5.30
C ALA A 1020 -25.49 22.07 -5.42
N TRP A 1021 -24.20 21.95 -5.76
CA TRP A 1021 -23.35 23.13 -5.95
C TRP A 1021 -23.75 23.97 -7.17
N ARG A 1022 -24.19 23.35 -8.27
CA ARG A 1022 -24.69 24.09 -9.44
C ARG A 1022 -25.95 24.88 -9.10
N ALA A 1023 -26.88 24.29 -8.38
CA ALA A 1023 -28.10 24.95 -7.93
C ALA A 1023 -27.76 26.10 -6.96
N MET A 1024 -26.89 25.86 -5.96
CA MET A 1024 -26.43 26.92 -5.05
C MET A 1024 -25.76 28.07 -5.81
N PHE A 1025 -24.95 27.79 -6.84
CA PHE A 1025 -24.36 28.84 -7.66
C PHE A 1025 -25.41 29.64 -8.43
N ALA A 1026 -26.35 28.96 -9.09
CA ALA A 1026 -27.42 29.64 -9.83
C ALA A 1026 -28.24 30.57 -8.93
N LEU A 1027 -28.46 30.15 -7.67
CA LEU A 1027 -29.15 30.96 -6.66
C LEU A 1027 -28.29 32.12 -6.14
N SER A 1028 -26.98 31.92 -5.95
CA SER A 1028 -26.09 32.92 -5.35
C SER A 1028 -25.48 33.93 -6.34
N ASP A 1029 -25.50 33.64 -7.64
CA ASP A 1029 -24.82 34.46 -8.67
C ASP A 1029 -25.32 35.92 -8.70
N ASN A 1030 -26.57 36.18 -8.26
CA ASN A 1030 -27.15 37.53 -8.13
C ASN A 1030 -26.85 38.21 -6.76
N GLY A 1031 -25.94 37.66 -5.96
CA GLY A 1031 -25.58 38.19 -4.64
C GLY A 1031 -26.41 37.65 -3.47
N ARG A 1032 -27.37 36.76 -3.75
CA ARG A 1032 -28.20 36.08 -2.75
C ARG A 1032 -27.35 35.22 -1.81
N LYS A 1033 -27.58 35.34 -0.50
CA LYS A 1033 -26.86 34.54 0.52
C LYS A 1033 -27.58 33.22 0.78
N ILE A 1034 -26.82 32.14 0.91
CA ILE A 1034 -27.29 30.79 1.22
C ILE A 1034 -26.61 30.31 2.50
N HIS A 1035 -27.43 29.91 3.47
CA HIS A 1035 -27.00 29.40 4.76
C HIS A 1035 -27.40 27.92 4.86
N VAL A 1036 -26.43 27.01 4.74
CA VAL A 1036 -26.64 25.57 4.92
C VAL A 1036 -26.35 25.19 6.36
N GLN A 1037 -27.38 24.82 7.09
CA GLN A 1037 -27.37 24.57 8.52
C GLN A 1037 -27.73 23.11 8.82
N TRP A 1038 -26.85 22.43 9.55
CA TRP A 1038 -27.18 21.14 10.14
C TRP A 1038 -28.14 21.32 11.34
N VAL A 1039 -29.14 20.45 11.48
CA VAL A 1039 -30.05 20.41 12.65
C VAL A 1039 -30.09 19.00 13.28
N PRO A 1040 -30.33 18.88 14.60
CA PRO A 1040 -30.47 17.56 15.23
C PRO A 1040 -31.76 16.84 14.80
N SER A 1041 -31.65 15.55 14.48
CA SER A 1041 -32.80 14.71 14.10
C SER A 1041 -33.65 14.27 15.30
N HIS A 1042 -34.94 13.96 15.04
CA HIS A 1042 -35.91 13.38 15.96
C HIS A 1042 -35.90 14.05 17.35
N CYS A 1043 -36.03 15.36 17.35
CA CYS A 1043 -36.04 16.15 18.59
C CYS A 1043 -37.13 17.22 18.62
N GLY A 1044 -38.09 17.21 17.70
CA GLY A 1044 -39.24 18.12 17.75
C GLY A 1044 -39.08 19.42 16.97
N VAL A 1045 -38.00 19.58 16.19
CA VAL A 1045 -37.85 20.74 15.29
C VAL A 1045 -38.88 20.64 14.15
N GLU A 1046 -39.95 21.42 14.23
CA GLU A 1046 -41.15 21.29 13.39
C GLU A 1046 -40.86 21.17 11.89
N GLY A 1047 -40.02 22.04 11.33
CA GLY A 1047 -39.67 21.99 9.90
C GLY A 1047 -38.94 20.70 9.49
N ASN A 1048 -38.09 20.15 10.37
CA ASN A 1048 -37.40 18.88 10.12
C ASN A 1048 -38.36 17.70 10.23
N GLU A 1049 -39.24 17.68 11.24
CA GLU A 1049 -40.25 16.62 11.41
C GLU A 1049 -41.26 16.60 10.24
N ARG A 1050 -41.59 17.78 9.68
CA ARG A 1050 -42.38 17.88 8.44
C ARG A 1050 -41.62 17.28 7.25
N ALA A 1051 -40.35 17.63 7.05
CA ALA A 1051 -39.55 17.08 5.96
C ALA A 1051 -39.39 15.54 6.08
N ASP A 1052 -39.20 15.02 7.29
CA ASP A 1052 -39.14 13.57 7.59
C ASP A 1052 -40.45 12.85 7.23
N ARG A 1053 -41.61 13.43 7.59
CA ARG A 1053 -42.91 12.91 7.17
C ARG A 1053 -43.03 12.87 5.64
N VAL A 1054 -42.71 13.97 4.97
CA VAL A 1054 -42.76 14.06 3.50
C VAL A 1054 -41.82 13.04 2.84
N ALA A 1055 -40.63 12.83 3.40
CA ALA A 1055 -39.68 11.84 2.92
C ALA A 1055 -40.21 10.40 3.05
N ARG A 1056 -40.91 10.08 4.14
CA ARG A 1056 -41.57 8.77 4.31
C ARG A 1056 -42.70 8.56 3.31
N GLU A 1057 -43.53 9.57 3.06
CA GLU A 1057 -44.57 9.53 2.03
C GLU A 1057 -43.96 9.34 0.63
N ALA A 1058 -42.86 10.03 0.33
CA ALA A 1058 -42.17 9.93 -0.94
C ALA A 1058 -41.55 8.54 -1.21
N ALA A 1059 -41.26 7.75 -0.18
CA ALA A 1059 -40.75 6.38 -0.32
C ALA A 1059 -41.78 5.40 -0.92
N GLU A 1060 -43.06 5.77 -0.88
CA GLU A 1060 -44.16 4.99 -1.47
C GLU A 1060 -44.39 5.29 -2.96
N LEU A 1061 -43.74 6.31 -3.52
CA LEU A 1061 -43.81 6.65 -4.95
C LEU A 1061 -43.14 5.57 -5.83
N PRO A 1062 -43.44 5.51 -7.13
CA PRO A 1062 -42.77 4.60 -8.08
C PRO A 1062 -41.25 4.84 -8.11
N GLN A 1063 -40.47 3.75 -7.97
CA GLN A 1063 -39.02 3.83 -7.76
C GLN A 1063 -38.17 3.42 -8.98
N ASP A 1064 -38.76 2.78 -9.99
CA ASP A 1064 -38.03 2.04 -11.02
C ASP A 1064 -37.20 2.91 -11.98
N SER A 1065 -37.60 4.16 -12.18
CA SER A 1065 -36.92 5.09 -13.08
C SER A 1065 -35.75 5.83 -12.45
N VAL A 1066 -35.58 5.73 -11.11
CA VAL A 1066 -34.59 6.51 -10.39
C VAL A 1066 -33.24 5.79 -10.42
N PRO A 1067 -32.16 6.45 -10.88
CA PRO A 1067 -30.85 5.82 -10.96
C PRO A 1067 -30.35 5.31 -9.60
N ALA A 1068 -29.65 4.18 -9.58
CA ALA A 1068 -28.95 3.69 -8.39
C ALA A 1068 -27.44 3.95 -8.49
N ASP A 1069 -26.80 4.30 -7.37
CA ASP A 1069 -25.35 4.49 -7.33
C ASP A 1069 -24.60 3.14 -7.15
N ILE A 1070 -23.39 3.05 -7.70
CA ILE A 1070 -22.59 1.82 -7.71
C ILE A 1070 -22.29 1.31 -6.28
N ARG A 1071 -22.14 2.21 -5.29
CA ARG A 1071 -21.82 1.81 -3.91
C ARG A 1071 -23.02 1.12 -3.27
N THR A 1072 -24.22 1.64 -3.49
CA THR A 1072 -25.47 1.04 -2.99
C THR A 1072 -25.75 -0.29 -3.69
N ILE A 1073 -25.61 -0.35 -5.02
CA ILE A 1073 -25.69 -1.60 -5.80
C ILE A 1073 -24.72 -2.66 -5.25
N THR A 1074 -23.45 -2.29 -5.05
CA THR A 1074 -22.41 -3.22 -4.58
C THR A 1074 -22.75 -3.76 -3.17
N ARG A 1075 -23.32 -2.93 -2.30
CA ARG A 1075 -23.75 -3.35 -0.94
C ARG A 1075 -24.96 -4.28 -0.99
N ALA A 1076 -25.95 -3.99 -1.83
CA ALA A 1076 -27.12 -4.85 -2.03
C ALA A 1076 -26.70 -6.23 -2.52
N VAL A 1077 -25.84 -6.29 -3.54
CA VAL A 1077 -25.29 -7.56 -4.05
C VAL A 1077 -24.46 -8.29 -2.99
N ALA A 1078 -23.61 -7.58 -2.24
CA ALA A 1078 -22.83 -8.21 -1.16
C ALA A 1078 -23.73 -8.82 -0.09
N ARG A 1079 -24.87 -8.18 0.23
CA ARG A 1079 -25.87 -8.72 1.15
C ARG A 1079 -26.53 -9.97 0.56
N ALA A 1080 -27.01 -9.92 -0.69
CA ALA A 1080 -27.63 -11.08 -1.34
C ALA A 1080 -26.67 -12.29 -1.43
N ALA A 1081 -25.41 -12.06 -1.81
CA ALA A 1081 -24.38 -13.10 -1.88
C ALA A 1081 -24.00 -13.65 -0.49
N ARG A 1082 -24.02 -12.81 0.54
CA ARG A 1082 -23.86 -13.26 1.93
C ARG A 1082 -25.04 -14.12 2.37
N ASP A 1083 -26.26 -13.71 2.08
CA ASP A 1083 -27.47 -14.46 2.44
C ASP A 1083 -27.47 -15.85 1.79
N ASP A 1084 -26.98 -15.97 0.55
CA ASP A 1084 -26.73 -17.28 -0.09
C ASP A 1084 -25.70 -18.11 0.66
N THR A 1085 -24.59 -17.49 1.04
CA THR A 1085 -23.51 -18.16 1.77
C THR A 1085 -24.02 -18.69 3.11
N VAL A 1086 -24.86 -17.91 3.81
CA VAL A 1086 -25.50 -18.30 5.06
C VAL A 1086 -26.52 -19.41 4.84
N ARG A 1087 -27.35 -19.32 3.80
CA ARG A 1087 -28.30 -20.39 3.44
C ARG A 1087 -27.60 -21.71 3.14
N ALA A 1088 -26.42 -21.64 2.50
CA ALA A 1088 -25.60 -22.79 2.14
C ALA A 1088 -24.77 -23.38 3.31
N TRP A 1089 -24.87 -22.84 4.53
CA TRP A 1089 -24.18 -23.44 5.68
C TRP A 1089 -24.66 -24.87 5.94
N PRO A 1090 -23.75 -25.85 6.05
CA PRO A 1090 -24.11 -27.25 6.27
C PRO A 1090 -24.76 -27.44 7.64
N PRO A 1091 -25.52 -28.53 7.84
CA PRO A 1091 -26.07 -28.87 9.16
C PRO A 1091 -24.94 -29.12 10.17
N GLY A 1092 -25.18 -28.80 11.44
CA GLY A 1092 -24.24 -28.99 12.55
C GLY A 1092 -24.37 -27.91 13.63
N TRP A 1093 -23.56 -28.02 14.69
CA TRP A 1093 -23.63 -27.14 15.88
C TRP A 1093 -23.73 -25.65 15.53
N PHE A 1094 -22.86 -25.15 14.65
CA PHE A 1094 -22.85 -23.73 14.27
C PHE A 1094 -24.15 -23.31 13.58
N ARG A 1095 -24.69 -24.14 12.66
CA ARG A 1095 -25.96 -23.89 11.98
C ARG A 1095 -27.14 -23.96 12.96
N SER A 1096 -27.13 -24.89 13.91
CA SER A 1096 -28.15 -24.96 14.96
C SER A 1096 -28.12 -23.72 15.85
N LEU A 1097 -26.94 -23.29 16.29
CA LEU A 1097 -26.77 -22.12 17.16
C LEU A 1097 -27.12 -20.80 16.47
N MET A 1098 -26.67 -20.63 15.22
CA MET A 1098 -26.83 -19.37 14.48
C MET A 1098 -28.11 -19.32 13.65
N GLY A 1099 -28.71 -20.46 13.35
CA GLY A 1099 -29.84 -20.59 12.43
C GLY A 1099 -29.45 -20.12 11.03
N GLY A 1100 -29.97 -18.96 10.63
CA GLY A 1100 -29.66 -18.27 9.37
C GLY A 1100 -29.08 -16.86 9.59
N ARG A 1101 -28.42 -16.62 10.72
CA ARG A 1101 -27.91 -15.29 11.10
C ARG A 1101 -26.38 -15.31 11.26
N PHE A 1102 -25.75 -14.17 11.05
CA PHE A 1102 -24.34 -14.01 11.38
C PHE A 1102 -24.14 -13.96 12.91
N PRO A 1103 -23.00 -14.44 13.44
CA PRO A 1103 -22.70 -14.35 14.86
C PRO A 1103 -22.74 -12.89 15.36
N PRO A 1104 -23.11 -12.63 16.63
CA PRO A 1104 -22.98 -11.31 17.25
C PRO A 1104 -21.52 -10.84 17.37
N PRO A 1105 -21.22 -9.53 17.30
CA PRO A 1105 -19.84 -9.02 17.44
C PRO A 1105 -19.25 -9.36 18.81
N VAL A 1106 -17.96 -9.68 18.83
CA VAL A 1106 -17.21 -9.92 20.06
C VAL A 1106 -16.48 -8.63 20.43
N ALA A 1107 -17.19 -7.73 21.12
CA ALA A 1107 -16.69 -6.40 21.49
C ALA A 1107 -16.51 -6.29 23.02
N GLY A 1108 -15.53 -5.49 23.45
CA GLY A 1108 -15.31 -5.17 24.87
C GLY A 1108 -14.75 -6.31 25.72
N LEU A 1109 -14.32 -7.42 25.11
CA LEU A 1109 -13.63 -8.52 25.79
C LEU A 1109 -12.12 -8.42 25.58
N ASP A 1110 -11.36 -8.88 26.57
CA ASP A 1110 -9.94 -9.20 26.34
C ASP A 1110 -9.81 -10.33 25.31
N ARG A 1111 -8.60 -10.46 24.77
CA ARG A 1111 -8.32 -11.39 23.68
C ARG A 1111 -8.57 -12.85 24.06
N GLU A 1112 -8.25 -13.27 25.27
CA GLU A 1112 -8.41 -14.68 25.67
C GLU A 1112 -9.89 -15.06 25.73
N ARG A 1113 -10.72 -14.21 26.35
CA ARG A 1113 -12.16 -14.42 26.44
C ARG A 1113 -12.81 -14.35 25.06
N ALA A 1114 -12.38 -13.44 24.19
CA ALA A 1114 -12.85 -13.37 22.82
C ALA A 1114 -12.57 -14.67 22.04
N VAL A 1115 -11.36 -15.22 22.17
CA VAL A 1115 -10.97 -16.49 21.54
C VAL A 1115 -11.85 -17.65 22.03
N ASP A 1116 -12.14 -17.73 23.33
CA ASP A 1116 -13.02 -18.77 23.86
C ASP A 1116 -14.45 -18.64 23.34
N VAL A 1117 -14.99 -17.42 23.20
CA VAL A 1117 -16.32 -17.19 22.60
C VAL A 1117 -16.38 -17.70 21.16
N HIS A 1118 -15.41 -17.30 20.32
CA HIS A 1118 -15.37 -17.74 18.92
C HIS A 1118 -15.28 -19.27 18.80
N GLN A 1119 -14.43 -19.87 19.61
CA GLN A 1119 -14.20 -21.32 19.59
C GLN A 1119 -15.41 -22.13 20.04
N LEU A 1120 -16.10 -21.69 21.10
CA LEU A 1120 -17.35 -22.31 21.57
C LEU A 1120 -18.46 -22.20 20.54
N ARG A 1121 -18.69 -21.00 19.98
CA ARG A 1121 -19.68 -20.79 18.92
C ARG A 1121 -19.38 -21.64 17.68
N ALA A 1122 -18.11 -21.68 17.27
CA ALA A 1122 -17.68 -22.47 16.11
C ALA A 1122 -17.65 -23.99 16.37
N GLY A 1123 -17.89 -24.44 17.60
CA GLY A 1123 -18.00 -25.85 17.99
C GLY A 1123 -16.65 -26.53 18.31
N HIS A 1124 -15.53 -25.83 18.19
CA HIS A 1124 -14.18 -26.39 18.34
C HIS A 1124 -13.41 -25.60 19.40
N TRP A 1125 -13.57 -26.01 20.66
CA TRP A 1125 -13.02 -25.31 21.82
C TRP A 1125 -11.80 -26.00 22.40
N SER A 1126 -10.70 -25.24 22.52
CA SER A 1126 -9.45 -25.72 23.13
C SER A 1126 -9.55 -25.98 24.63
N GLY A 1127 -10.63 -25.55 25.29
CA GLY A 1127 -10.94 -25.93 26.66
C GLY A 1127 -11.78 -27.21 26.76
N SER A 1128 -12.26 -27.76 25.63
CA SER A 1128 -13.09 -28.97 25.63
C SER A 1128 -12.24 -30.23 25.64
N ARG A 1129 -12.42 -31.06 26.66
CA ARG A 1129 -11.76 -32.37 26.79
C ARG A 1129 -12.15 -33.31 25.65
N ALA A 1130 -13.43 -33.36 25.28
CA ALA A 1130 -13.92 -34.11 24.14
C ALA A 1130 -13.24 -33.69 22.82
N TYR A 1131 -13.11 -32.39 22.61
CA TYR A 1131 -12.42 -31.85 21.43
C TYR A 1131 -10.94 -32.25 21.41
N LEU A 1132 -10.24 -32.11 22.54
CA LEU A 1132 -8.82 -32.43 22.67
C LEU A 1132 -8.55 -33.93 22.52
N HIS A 1133 -9.39 -34.79 23.10
CA HIS A 1133 -9.32 -36.25 22.93
C HIS A 1133 -9.48 -36.63 21.47
N ARG A 1134 -10.51 -36.11 20.79
CA ARG A 1134 -10.79 -36.39 19.37
C ARG A 1134 -9.65 -36.05 18.41
N ILE A 1135 -8.79 -35.10 18.77
CA ILE A 1135 -7.61 -34.72 17.96
C ILE A 1135 -6.31 -35.37 18.44
N GLY A 1136 -6.37 -36.29 19.41
CA GLY A 1136 -5.22 -36.98 19.98
C GLY A 1136 -4.33 -36.13 20.88
N ALA A 1137 -4.81 -34.96 21.35
CA ALA A 1137 -4.03 -34.08 22.23
C ALA A 1137 -4.07 -34.49 23.70
N VAL A 1138 -5.09 -35.27 24.10
CA VAL A 1138 -5.24 -35.83 25.45
C VAL A 1138 -5.63 -37.30 25.30
N PRO A 1139 -4.68 -38.19 24.98
CA PRO A 1139 -4.95 -39.63 24.87
C PRO A 1139 -5.27 -40.21 26.25
N SER A 1140 -5.95 -41.36 26.27
CA SER A 1140 -6.24 -42.12 27.48
C SER A 1140 -5.79 -43.57 27.32
N VAL A 1141 -5.62 -44.27 28.45
CA VAL A 1141 -5.27 -45.69 28.45
C VAL A 1141 -6.39 -46.47 27.74
N GLY A 1142 -6.08 -47.03 26.57
CA GLY A 1142 -7.04 -47.76 25.73
C GLY A 1142 -7.75 -46.94 24.64
N CYS A 1143 -7.52 -45.62 24.54
CA CYS A 1143 -8.04 -44.82 23.44
C CYS A 1143 -7.18 -43.58 23.14
N GLU A 1144 -6.56 -43.54 21.96
CA GLU A 1144 -5.68 -42.44 21.53
C GLU A 1144 -6.43 -41.25 20.91
N GLY A 1145 -7.75 -41.37 20.69
CA GLY A 1145 -8.56 -40.26 20.18
C GLY A 1145 -9.77 -40.65 19.32
N CYS A 1146 -10.65 -41.52 19.83
CA CYS A 1146 -11.87 -41.88 19.13
C CYS A 1146 -12.89 -40.71 19.07
N ARG A 1147 -13.92 -40.89 18.23
CA ARG A 1147 -15.06 -39.97 18.11
C ARG A 1147 -16.29 -40.39 18.91
N ASP A 1148 -16.14 -41.40 19.77
CA ASP A 1148 -17.24 -41.92 20.58
C ASP A 1148 -17.59 -40.93 21.70
N GLU A 1149 -18.85 -40.47 21.69
CA GLU A 1149 -19.41 -39.56 22.68
C GLU A 1149 -19.60 -40.23 24.06
N GLY A 1150 -19.63 -41.57 24.12
CA GLY A 1150 -19.64 -42.34 25.37
C GLY A 1150 -18.26 -42.52 26.01
N CYS A 1151 -17.18 -42.13 25.33
CA CYS A 1151 -15.82 -42.33 25.82
C CYS A 1151 -15.57 -41.57 27.13
N VAL A 1152 -15.13 -42.28 28.17
CA VAL A 1152 -14.81 -41.69 29.49
C VAL A 1152 -13.78 -40.56 29.36
N ALA A 1153 -12.81 -40.70 28.46
CA ALA A 1153 -11.79 -39.68 28.23
C ALA A 1153 -12.32 -38.38 27.62
N ALA A 1154 -13.51 -38.41 27.00
CA ALA A 1154 -14.18 -37.26 26.41
C ALA A 1154 -15.16 -36.55 27.37
N ARG A 1155 -15.44 -37.12 28.56
CA ARG A 1155 -16.40 -36.58 29.52
C ARG A 1155 -16.03 -35.19 30.03
N CYS A 1156 -17.05 -34.39 30.33
CA CYS A 1156 -16.89 -33.06 30.87
C CYS A 1156 -16.15 -33.10 32.20
N PRO A 1157 -15.02 -32.39 32.37
CA PRO A 1157 -14.29 -32.38 33.63
C PRO A 1157 -15.08 -31.72 34.78
N LEU A 1158 -16.18 -31.02 34.45
CA LEU A 1158 -16.99 -30.29 35.42
C LEU A 1158 -18.09 -31.16 36.06
N CYS A 1159 -18.76 -32.02 35.28
CA CYS A 1159 -19.83 -32.89 35.78
C CYS A 1159 -19.56 -34.39 35.62
N ASN A 1160 -18.62 -34.78 34.74
CA ASN A 1160 -18.28 -36.17 34.42
C ASN A 1160 -19.46 -37.05 33.91
N GLU A 1161 -20.55 -36.42 33.45
CA GLU A 1161 -21.77 -37.11 33.01
C GLU A 1161 -21.87 -37.23 31.48
N GLU A 1162 -21.68 -36.12 30.76
CA GLU A 1162 -21.77 -36.06 29.28
C GLU A 1162 -20.40 -35.72 28.67
N PRO A 1163 -20.16 -36.01 27.38
CA PRO A 1163 -18.99 -35.52 26.66
C PRO A 1163 -18.91 -33.99 26.69
N ASP A 1164 -17.68 -33.48 26.87
CA ASP A 1164 -17.36 -32.07 27.06
C ASP A 1164 -17.53 -31.23 25.79
N THR A 1165 -18.73 -31.16 25.22
CA THR A 1165 -18.99 -30.44 23.98
C THR A 1165 -19.39 -28.98 24.24
N PRO A 1166 -19.20 -28.06 23.28
CA PRO A 1166 -19.74 -26.70 23.41
C PRO A 1166 -21.24 -26.65 23.66
N ALA A 1167 -22.00 -27.60 23.09
CA ALA A 1167 -23.43 -27.77 23.38
C ALA A 1167 -23.69 -28.07 24.85
N HIS A 1168 -22.96 -29.05 25.40
CA HIS A 1168 -23.04 -29.40 26.81
C HIS A 1168 -22.69 -28.21 27.72
N VAL A 1169 -21.53 -27.58 27.50
CA VAL A 1169 -21.06 -26.44 28.30
C VAL A 1169 -22.06 -25.29 28.30
N LEU A 1170 -22.61 -24.94 27.14
CA LEU A 1170 -23.50 -23.78 27.02
C LEU A 1170 -24.93 -24.07 27.48
N LEU A 1171 -25.45 -25.28 27.25
CA LEU A 1171 -26.88 -25.56 27.44
C LEU A 1171 -27.19 -26.44 28.66
N ARG A 1172 -26.35 -27.43 28.97
CA ARG A 1172 -26.77 -28.57 29.83
C ARG A 1172 -25.92 -28.80 31.06
N CYS A 1173 -24.65 -28.41 31.07
CA CYS A 1173 -23.70 -28.76 32.12
C CYS A 1173 -24.23 -28.41 33.52
N PRO A 1174 -24.51 -29.40 34.40
CA PRO A 1174 -25.09 -29.15 35.72
C PRO A 1174 -24.20 -28.26 36.60
N ALA A 1175 -22.88 -28.38 36.47
CA ALA A 1175 -21.91 -27.56 37.19
C ALA A 1175 -22.01 -26.05 36.87
N LEU A 1176 -22.56 -25.68 35.71
CA LEU A 1176 -22.75 -24.29 35.28
C LEU A 1176 -24.19 -23.79 35.50
N MET A 1177 -25.07 -24.60 36.10
CA MET A 1177 -26.48 -24.31 36.29
C MET A 1177 -26.74 -23.01 37.04
N ARG A 1178 -26.06 -22.78 38.18
CA ARG A 1178 -26.24 -21.55 38.99
C ARG A 1178 -25.87 -20.29 38.21
N LEU A 1179 -24.82 -20.35 37.40
CA LEU A 1179 -24.38 -19.22 36.59
C LEU A 1179 -25.35 -18.94 35.44
N ARG A 1180 -25.93 -19.98 34.82
CA ARG A 1180 -27.01 -19.80 33.84
C ARG A 1180 -28.21 -19.10 34.48
N HIS A 1181 -28.66 -19.58 35.64
CA HIS A 1181 -29.76 -18.94 36.37
C HIS A 1181 -29.46 -17.48 36.73
N SER A 1182 -28.26 -17.15 37.20
CA SER A 1182 -27.91 -15.75 37.52
C SER A 1182 -27.76 -14.85 36.30
N THR A 1183 -27.38 -15.40 35.14
CA THR A 1183 -27.13 -14.62 33.92
C THR A 1183 -28.39 -14.47 33.07
N LEU A 1184 -29.26 -15.48 33.05
CA LEU A 1184 -30.42 -15.59 32.15
C LEU A 1184 -31.77 -15.66 32.88
N GLY A 1185 -31.78 -15.88 34.20
CA GLY A 1185 -33.00 -16.06 34.99
C GLY A 1185 -33.57 -17.48 35.00
N HIS A 1186 -32.97 -18.43 34.26
CA HIS A 1186 -33.37 -19.85 34.26
C HIS A 1186 -32.19 -20.78 33.92
N ILE A 1187 -32.36 -22.09 34.14
CA ILE A 1187 -31.29 -23.09 34.01
C ILE A 1187 -31.20 -23.76 32.64
N HIS A 1188 -32.28 -23.69 31.85
CA HIS A 1188 -32.42 -24.28 30.51
C HIS A 1188 -32.45 -23.17 29.45
N PRO A 1189 -31.28 -22.69 28.99
CA PRO A 1189 -31.21 -21.62 28.01
C PRO A 1189 -31.69 -22.07 26.62
N ARG A 1190 -32.28 -21.13 25.88
CA ARG A 1190 -32.55 -21.26 24.45
C ARG A 1190 -31.27 -20.99 23.67
N LEU A 1191 -31.14 -21.56 22.46
CA LEU A 1191 -30.00 -21.32 21.58
C LEU A 1191 -29.78 -19.82 21.28
N GLU A 1192 -30.86 -19.04 21.24
CA GLU A 1192 -30.81 -17.59 21.01
C GLU A 1192 -30.19 -16.79 22.16
N GLU A 1193 -30.21 -17.33 23.38
CA GLU A 1193 -29.61 -16.69 24.56
C GLU A 1193 -28.13 -17.02 24.65
N VAL A 1194 -27.75 -18.27 24.33
CA VAL A 1194 -26.36 -18.74 24.36
C VAL A 1194 -25.58 -18.49 23.08
N ARG A 1195 -26.14 -17.71 22.14
CA ARG A 1195 -25.34 -17.07 21.08
C ARG A 1195 -24.81 -15.71 21.51
N GLU A 1196 -25.36 -15.07 22.55
CA GLU A 1196 -24.94 -13.71 22.94
C GLU A 1196 -23.53 -13.67 23.53
N THR A 1197 -22.75 -12.63 23.17
CA THR A 1197 -21.32 -12.57 23.47
C THR A 1197 -21.05 -12.59 24.98
N SER A 1198 -21.82 -11.81 25.74
CA SER A 1198 -21.68 -11.70 27.20
C SER A 1198 -21.96 -13.04 27.90
N VAL A 1199 -23.00 -13.75 27.46
CA VAL A 1199 -23.43 -15.05 28.03
C VAL A 1199 -22.38 -16.11 27.78
N VAL A 1200 -21.92 -16.26 26.53
CA VAL A 1200 -20.87 -17.24 26.17
C VAL A 1200 -19.58 -16.93 26.92
N ALA A 1201 -19.19 -15.66 27.02
CA ALA A 1201 -17.98 -15.25 27.74
C ALA A 1201 -18.05 -15.53 29.24
N ALA A 1202 -19.21 -15.38 29.87
CA ALA A 1202 -19.42 -15.70 31.28
C ALA A 1202 -19.29 -17.21 31.54
N LEU A 1203 -19.98 -18.02 30.73
CA LEU A 1203 -19.96 -19.48 30.85
C LEU A 1203 -18.56 -20.06 30.55
N ALA A 1204 -17.88 -19.54 29.53
CA ALA A 1204 -16.51 -19.94 29.20
C ALA A 1204 -15.53 -19.63 30.34
N ALA A 1205 -15.61 -18.41 30.91
CA ALA A 1205 -14.74 -18.01 32.01
C ALA A 1205 -14.95 -18.88 33.25
N ALA A 1206 -16.20 -19.23 33.56
CA ALA A 1206 -16.50 -20.14 34.66
C ALA A 1206 -15.93 -21.54 34.40
N ALA A 1207 -16.17 -22.12 33.22
CA ALA A 1207 -15.62 -23.42 32.85
C ALA A 1207 -14.08 -23.45 32.96
N ARG A 1208 -13.40 -22.42 32.45
CA ARG A 1208 -11.93 -22.28 32.56
C ARG A 1208 -11.46 -22.21 34.02
N ARG A 1209 -12.15 -21.43 34.86
CA ARG A 1209 -11.82 -21.28 36.29
C ARG A 1209 -11.98 -22.60 37.07
N PHE A 1210 -12.99 -23.40 36.72
CA PHE A 1210 -13.14 -24.72 37.31
C PHE A 1210 -12.05 -25.69 36.82
N GLN A 1211 -11.75 -25.69 35.52
CA GLN A 1211 -10.67 -26.51 34.96
C GLN A 1211 -9.30 -26.18 35.57
N SER A 1212 -8.99 -24.90 35.80
CA SER A 1212 -7.73 -24.51 36.43
C SER A 1212 -7.62 -24.95 37.89
N ARG A 1213 -8.73 -24.95 38.63
CA ARG A 1213 -8.78 -25.50 40.00
C ARG A 1213 -8.57 -27.01 40.03
N LEU A 1214 -9.17 -27.73 39.10
CA LEU A 1214 -8.98 -29.19 38.98
C LEU A 1214 -7.54 -29.56 38.61
N ALA A 1215 -6.86 -28.73 37.81
CA ALA A 1215 -5.45 -28.93 37.47
C ALA A 1215 -4.47 -28.60 38.61
N MET A 1216 -4.94 -27.96 39.69
CA MET A 1216 -4.14 -27.64 40.89
C MET A 1216 -4.37 -28.64 42.03
N LEU A 1217 -5.27 -29.60 41.87
CA LEU A 1217 -5.44 -30.72 42.80
C LEU A 1217 -4.43 -31.82 42.39
N PRO A 1218 -3.64 -32.36 43.35
CA PRO A 1218 -2.56 -33.30 43.07
C PRO A 1218 -3.03 -34.62 42.45
#